data_AF-A0A812AUX4-F1
#
_entry.id   AF-A0A812AUX4-F1
#
_cell.length_a   1.000
_cell.length_b   1.000
_cell.length_c   1.000
_cell.angle_alpha   90.00
_cell.angle_beta   90.00
_cell.angle_gamma   90.00
#
_symmetry.space_group_name_H-M   'P 1'
#
loop_
_entity.id
_entity.type
_entity.pdbx_description
1 polymer ?
#
loop_
_entity_poly.entity_id
_entity_poly.type
_entity_poly.pdbx_seq_one_letter_code
_entity_poly.pdbx_strand_id
1 'polypeptide(L)'
;MALVRATRDAFLWCMAVIYLFAFSSFYVQIPGLLGDNGILPARVIEFKEVNSVAEFFRGKPTLLRLMPFLGLTIEKGMDLLCLLGILLSFLCMTIKSFRNSIEYGALWLLYLSLYQVGQTFFYFQWDILLLEAGFLSILVAPLNMYILIWKTVPYHHHDNISLFLVKWLLFRLMFASGVVKLTSMCPTWWGLTALNYHFESQCIPTPLAWYAHHLPPWLLNLGVTATFLIEIVIPFLFFAPIRHLRRFAFYTQVLLQIGIILTGNYNFFNLLTITLCVSLLDDDFFQKRKSRRSKQKSFWYRVADWVLTVAAYGYLIYILVKYFSLSFGPGYTSLRTKIAFTKTEFSDWLAKTVPYTIILGAISLGIEILVSLVRCWQSEKTLFRRLTSSFGVCLMAGVAALMFVVSLVPYTVIDVKSNTNLMPQIKTWHRKLDHLHLTSSYGLFRVMTGVGGRPEVIIEGSNDMKDWKEYHFLYKPGNLTERPVFVAPHQPRLDWQMWFAALGNYQHNPWLLTFCYRLLTGQPEVLQLIKHNPFPEKPPQYLRAKLHHYHYTSPKQMSVKYSKVDWWTRESVNEYLPILVKNDQGLQEWLQQNGIFQPIEKVKHSNLLVKAVSTVRNYFGQPEGFTFVMSIFSAGLTINLISKYFHY
;
A
#
# COMPACT_ATOMS: atom_id res chain seq x y z
N MET A 1 32.55 -4.59 -1.67
CA MET A 1 31.11 -4.32 -1.49
C MET A 1 30.36 -5.63 -1.67
N ALA A 2 29.29 -5.89 -0.91
CA ALA A 2 28.71 -7.23 -0.75
C ALA A 2 27.90 -7.69 -1.98
N LEU A 3 27.76 -9.01 -2.13
CA LEU A 3 26.75 -9.63 -3.01
C LEU A 3 25.35 -9.31 -2.45
N VAL A 4 24.34 -9.30 -3.32
CA VAL A 4 22.93 -8.97 -2.97
C VAL A 4 21.93 -10.05 -3.37
N ARG A 5 22.41 -11.29 -3.57
CA ARG A 5 21.57 -12.41 -4.01
C ARG A 5 20.53 -12.79 -2.96
N ALA A 6 20.94 -12.95 -1.70
CA ALA A 6 20.02 -13.29 -0.61
C ALA A 6 19.05 -12.14 -0.34
N THR A 7 19.54 -10.90 -0.43
CA THR A 7 18.75 -9.68 -0.28
C THR A 7 17.67 -9.56 -1.34
N ARG A 8 18.04 -9.76 -2.62
CA ARG A 8 17.12 -9.85 -3.76
C ARG A 8 16.09 -10.96 -3.56
N ASP A 9 16.53 -12.17 -3.24
CA ASP A 9 15.64 -13.31 -3.09
C ASP A 9 14.63 -13.11 -1.93
N ALA A 10 15.02 -12.40 -0.86
CA ALA A 10 14.15 -12.02 0.25
C ALA A 10 13.13 -10.95 -0.17
N PHE A 11 13.57 -9.90 -0.86
CA PHE A 11 12.69 -8.87 -1.43
C PHE A 11 11.60 -9.49 -2.32
N LEU A 12 12.01 -10.32 -3.29
CA LEU A 12 11.09 -11.01 -4.20
C LEU A 12 10.12 -11.90 -3.42
N TRP A 13 10.60 -12.69 -2.46
CA TRP A 13 9.70 -13.52 -1.65
C TRP A 13 8.63 -12.71 -0.92
N CYS A 14 9.00 -11.58 -0.30
CA CYS A 14 8.04 -10.70 0.36
C CYS A 14 7.05 -10.10 -0.65
N MET A 15 7.49 -9.71 -1.85
CA MET A 15 6.61 -9.22 -2.91
C MET A 15 5.61 -10.29 -3.36
N ALA A 16 6.04 -11.55 -3.51
CA ALA A 16 5.13 -12.66 -3.82
C ALA A 16 4.04 -12.83 -2.74
N VAL A 17 4.42 -12.76 -1.46
CA VAL A 17 3.46 -12.82 -0.34
C VAL A 17 2.47 -11.65 -0.39
N ILE A 18 2.93 -10.45 -0.72
CA ILE A 18 2.05 -9.27 -0.81
C ILE A 18 1.06 -9.40 -1.98
N TYR A 19 1.52 -9.87 -3.15
CA TYR A 19 0.61 -10.17 -4.26
C TYR A 19 -0.43 -11.21 -3.86
N LEU A 20 -0.02 -12.26 -3.14
CA LEU A 20 -0.94 -13.27 -2.63
C LEU A 20 -2.04 -12.63 -1.77
N PHE A 21 -1.67 -11.75 -0.83
CA PHE A 21 -2.63 -11.01 -0.01
C PHE A 21 -3.54 -10.11 -0.86
N ALA A 22 -2.99 -9.36 -1.81
CA ALA A 22 -3.77 -8.42 -2.61
C ALA A 22 -4.80 -9.13 -3.50
N PHE A 23 -4.43 -10.20 -4.20
CA PHE A 23 -5.35 -10.96 -5.05
C PHE A 23 -6.38 -11.76 -4.24
N SER A 24 -5.97 -12.46 -3.18
CA SER A 24 -6.92 -13.22 -2.34
C SER A 24 -7.90 -12.30 -1.62
N SER A 25 -7.44 -11.15 -1.13
CA SER A 25 -8.29 -10.15 -0.50
C SER A 25 -9.33 -9.60 -1.46
N PHE A 26 -8.97 -9.34 -2.71
CA PHE A 26 -9.91 -8.79 -3.68
C PHE A 26 -10.87 -9.85 -4.23
N TYR A 27 -10.40 -11.09 -4.47
CA TYR A 27 -11.20 -12.19 -5.01
C TYR A 27 -12.54 -12.38 -4.29
N VAL A 28 -12.55 -12.35 -2.96
CA VAL A 28 -13.75 -12.57 -2.15
C VAL A 28 -14.73 -11.39 -2.17
N GLN A 29 -14.28 -10.21 -2.59
CA GLN A 29 -15.09 -8.97 -2.64
C GLN A 29 -15.61 -8.65 -4.05
N ILE A 30 -15.17 -9.36 -5.09
CA ILE A 30 -15.57 -9.09 -6.49
C ILE A 30 -17.10 -9.05 -6.65
N PRO A 31 -17.86 -10.08 -6.23
CA PRO A 31 -19.29 -10.12 -6.53
C PRO A 31 -20.06 -8.94 -5.94
N GLY A 32 -19.79 -8.60 -4.68
CA GLY A 32 -20.45 -7.46 -4.02
C GLY A 32 -19.97 -6.09 -4.50
N LEU A 33 -18.70 -5.93 -4.88
CA LEU A 33 -18.17 -4.62 -5.28
C LEU A 33 -18.35 -4.33 -6.77
N LEU A 34 -17.79 -5.19 -7.63
CA LEU A 34 -17.65 -4.94 -9.07
C LEU A 34 -18.35 -5.99 -9.95
N GLY A 35 -18.96 -7.01 -9.35
CA GLY A 35 -19.74 -8.01 -10.05
C GLY A 35 -20.95 -7.41 -10.78
N ASP A 36 -21.61 -8.20 -11.60
CA ASP A 36 -22.72 -7.76 -12.46
C ASP A 36 -23.89 -7.17 -11.63
N ASN A 37 -24.04 -7.68 -10.40
CA ASN A 37 -24.99 -7.25 -9.37
C ASN A 37 -24.38 -6.39 -8.25
N GLY A 38 -23.08 -6.06 -8.34
CA GLY A 38 -22.36 -5.33 -7.30
C GLY A 38 -22.77 -3.87 -7.16
N ILE A 39 -22.05 -3.16 -6.28
CA ILE A 39 -22.20 -1.72 -6.03
C ILE A 39 -21.82 -0.90 -7.27
N LEU A 40 -20.70 -1.22 -7.92
CA LEU A 40 -20.24 -0.56 -9.14
C LEU A 40 -19.88 -1.61 -10.20
N PRO A 41 -20.86 -2.18 -10.92
CA PRO A 41 -20.61 -3.26 -11.87
C PRO A 41 -19.55 -2.87 -12.92
N ALA A 42 -18.48 -3.65 -13.02
CA ALA A 42 -17.39 -3.38 -13.95
C ALA A 42 -17.82 -3.45 -15.43
N ARG A 43 -18.93 -4.13 -15.72
CA ARG A 43 -19.53 -4.23 -17.07
C ARG A 43 -20.01 -2.88 -17.64
N VAL A 44 -20.23 -1.88 -16.79
CA VAL A 44 -20.61 -0.53 -17.22
C VAL A 44 -19.42 0.22 -17.84
N ILE A 45 -18.19 -0.25 -17.59
CA ILE A 45 -17.00 0.35 -18.15
C ILE A 45 -16.89 -0.06 -19.62
N GLU A 46 -17.05 0.91 -20.52
CA GLU A 46 -16.88 0.67 -21.94
C GLU A 46 -15.41 0.43 -22.29
N PHE A 47 -15.15 -0.72 -22.93
CA PHE A 47 -13.85 -1.03 -23.51
C PHE A 47 -13.90 -0.82 -25.01
N LYS A 48 -13.02 0.04 -25.54
CA LYS A 48 -12.79 0.08 -26.99
C LYS A 48 -12.19 -1.25 -27.44
N GLU A 49 -12.53 -1.72 -28.62
CA GLU A 49 -11.89 -2.90 -29.23
C GLU A 49 -10.38 -2.64 -29.42
N VAL A 50 -9.59 -3.73 -29.45
CA VAL A 50 -8.13 -3.66 -29.64
C VAL A 50 -7.80 -4.29 -30.98
N ASN A 51 -7.26 -3.50 -31.92
CA ASN A 51 -6.82 -4.02 -33.21
C ASN A 51 -5.29 -4.24 -33.25
N SER A 52 -4.52 -3.72 -32.29
CA SER A 52 -3.06 -3.91 -32.20
C SER A 52 -2.51 -3.88 -30.78
N VAL A 53 -1.31 -4.47 -30.57
CA VAL A 53 -0.58 -4.40 -29.28
C VAL A 53 -0.25 -2.95 -28.92
N ALA A 54 0.08 -2.11 -29.90
CA ALA A 54 0.34 -0.69 -29.65
C ALA A 54 -0.92 0.04 -29.16
N GLU A 55 -2.09 -0.31 -29.70
CA GLU A 55 -3.38 0.25 -29.26
C GLU A 55 -3.80 -0.24 -27.87
N PHE A 56 -3.45 -1.48 -27.51
CA PHE A 56 -3.65 -2.00 -26.16
C PHE A 56 -2.95 -1.13 -25.11
N PHE A 57 -1.67 -0.79 -25.34
CA PHE A 57 -0.87 0.04 -24.43
C PHE A 57 -1.09 1.55 -24.59
N ARG A 58 -1.69 2.03 -25.68
CA ARG A 58 -2.10 3.45 -25.81
C ARG A 58 -3.40 3.76 -25.07
N GLY A 59 -4.27 2.76 -24.91
CA GLY A 59 -5.51 2.86 -24.13
C GLY A 59 -5.30 2.57 -22.65
N LYS A 60 -6.33 2.03 -21.98
CA LYS A 60 -6.19 1.41 -20.66
C LYS A 60 -5.75 -0.06 -20.85
N PRO A 61 -4.51 -0.43 -20.50
CA PRO A 61 -4.01 -1.79 -20.69
C PRO A 61 -4.62 -2.69 -19.62
N THR A 62 -5.70 -3.37 -19.99
CA THR A 62 -6.32 -4.40 -19.13
C THR A 62 -6.60 -5.65 -19.93
N LEU A 63 -6.17 -6.79 -19.39
CA LEU A 63 -6.44 -8.12 -19.93
C LEU A 63 -7.94 -8.43 -19.99
N LEU A 64 -8.78 -7.67 -19.26
CA LEU A 64 -10.23 -7.82 -19.31
C LEU A 64 -10.82 -7.55 -20.70
N ARG A 65 -10.16 -6.73 -21.53
CA ARG A 65 -10.51 -6.52 -22.94
C ARG A 65 -10.43 -7.79 -23.78
N LEU A 66 -9.66 -8.78 -23.32
CA LEU A 66 -9.46 -10.05 -24.01
C LEU A 66 -10.45 -11.14 -23.56
N MET A 67 -11.20 -10.91 -22.48
CA MET A 67 -12.11 -11.89 -21.89
C MET A 67 -13.27 -12.29 -22.81
N PRO A 68 -13.86 -11.38 -23.62
CA PRO A 68 -14.86 -11.76 -24.61
C PRO A 68 -14.36 -12.80 -25.61
N PHE A 69 -13.10 -12.72 -26.06
CA PHE A 69 -12.48 -13.72 -26.93
C PHE A 69 -12.32 -15.09 -26.25
N LEU A 70 -12.20 -15.11 -24.92
CA LEU A 70 -12.16 -16.32 -24.11
C LEU A 70 -13.57 -16.82 -23.73
N GLY A 71 -14.63 -16.12 -24.16
CA GLY A 71 -16.02 -16.43 -23.81
C GLY A 71 -16.38 -16.13 -22.35
N LEU A 72 -15.61 -15.28 -21.68
CA LEU A 72 -15.83 -14.90 -20.27
C LEU A 72 -16.52 -13.53 -20.18
N THR A 73 -17.46 -13.39 -19.23
CA THR A 73 -17.95 -12.07 -18.82
C THR A 73 -16.86 -11.31 -18.08
N ILE A 74 -17.01 -9.99 -17.92
CA ILE A 74 -16.04 -9.17 -17.18
C ILE A 74 -15.89 -9.64 -15.73
N GLU A 75 -16.98 -9.99 -15.04
CA GLU A 75 -16.93 -10.55 -13.69
C GLU A 75 -16.10 -11.83 -13.62
N LYS A 76 -16.39 -12.81 -14.49
CA LYS A 76 -15.63 -14.07 -14.55
C LYS A 76 -14.18 -13.86 -15.00
N GLY A 77 -13.94 -12.84 -15.82
CA GLY A 77 -12.60 -12.38 -16.18
C GLY A 77 -11.82 -11.91 -14.96
N MET A 78 -12.43 -11.08 -14.10
CA MET A 78 -11.80 -10.64 -12.84
C MET A 78 -11.51 -11.80 -11.90
N ASP A 79 -12.42 -12.78 -11.81
CA ASP A 79 -12.21 -14.01 -11.05
C ASP A 79 -11.01 -14.79 -11.58
N LEU A 80 -10.92 -14.98 -12.89
CA LEU A 80 -9.79 -15.66 -13.52
C LEU A 80 -8.47 -14.94 -13.23
N LEU A 81 -8.43 -13.62 -13.39
CA LEU A 81 -7.22 -12.83 -13.12
C LEU A 81 -6.78 -12.95 -11.65
N CYS A 82 -7.72 -12.93 -10.70
CA CYS A 82 -7.41 -13.11 -9.28
C CYS A 82 -6.93 -14.52 -8.97
N LEU A 83 -7.59 -15.55 -9.50
CA LEU A 83 -7.19 -16.95 -9.29
C LEU A 83 -5.80 -17.23 -9.86
N LEU A 84 -5.49 -16.71 -11.05
CA LEU A 84 -4.14 -16.78 -11.63
C LEU A 84 -3.12 -16.01 -10.79
N GLY A 85 -3.50 -14.83 -10.28
CA GLY A 85 -2.65 -14.03 -9.39
C GLY A 85 -2.34 -14.76 -8.08
N ILE A 86 -3.34 -15.38 -7.46
CA ILE A 86 -3.20 -16.22 -6.25
C ILE A 86 -2.27 -17.41 -6.56
N LEU A 87 -2.50 -18.13 -7.65
CA LEU A 87 -1.69 -19.29 -8.03
C LEU A 87 -0.23 -18.90 -8.27
N LEU A 88 0.03 -17.88 -9.10
CA LEU A 88 1.38 -17.45 -9.43
C LEU A 88 2.14 -16.92 -8.20
N SER A 89 1.48 -16.12 -7.37
CA SER A 89 2.08 -15.59 -6.14
C SER A 89 2.37 -16.70 -5.13
N PHE A 90 1.48 -17.69 -5.00
CA PHE A 90 1.69 -18.87 -4.17
C PHE A 90 2.87 -19.73 -4.66
N LEU A 91 2.99 -19.95 -5.98
CA LEU A 91 4.13 -20.64 -6.57
C LEU A 91 5.44 -19.88 -6.37
N CYS A 92 5.44 -18.55 -6.56
CA CYS A 92 6.60 -17.70 -6.28
C CYS A 92 7.01 -17.76 -4.79
N MET A 93 6.04 -17.81 -3.89
CA MET A 93 6.26 -17.91 -2.45
C MET A 93 6.86 -19.26 -2.04
N THR A 94 6.41 -20.36 -2.64
CA THR A 94 6.78 -21.74 -2.25
C THR A 94 7.98 -22.30 -3.02
N ILE A 95 8.13 -21.94 -4.29
CA ILE A 95 9.14 -22.50 -5.19
C ILE A 95 10.08 -21.39 -5.65
N LYS A 96 11.37 -21.50 -5.30
CA LYS A 96 12.37 -20.47 -5.62
C LYS A 96 12.55 -20.24 -7.12
N SER A 97 12.38 -21.28 -7.95
CA SER A 97 12.57 -21.18 -9.40
C SER A 97 11.50 -20.33 -10.11
N PHE A 98 10.32 -20.19 -9.51
CA PHE A 98 9.24 -19.32 -10.00
C PHE A 98 9.45 -17.83 -9.70
N ARG A 99 10.51 -17.44 -8.98
CA ARG A 99 10.80 -16.02 -8.70
C ARG A 99 11.63 -15.41 -9.83
N ASN A 100 11.12 -15.36 -11.05
CA ASN A 100 11.81 -14.77 -12.20
C ASN A 100 11.00 -13.61 -12.81
N SER A 101 11.64 -12.83 -13.69
CA SER A 101 11.03 -11.59 -14.23
C SER A 101 9.72 -11.83 -14.97
N ILE A 102 9.50 -13.04 -15.52
CA ILE A 102 8.28 -13.37 -16.27
C ILE A 102 7.10 -13.48 -15.31
N GLU A 103 7.23 -14.20 -14.18
CA GLU A 103 6.12 -14.32 -13.23
C GLU A 103 5.81 -13.00 -12.53
N TYR A 104 6.82 -12.19 -12.18
CA TYR A 104 6.55 -10.85 -11.66
C TYR A 104 5.93 -9.92 -12.71
N GLY A 105 6.30 -10.08 -13.99
CA GLY A 105 5.66 -9.37 -15.09
C GLY A 105 4.20 -9.77 -15.26
N ALA A 106 3.90 -11.07 -15.15
CA ALA A 106 2.54 -11.59 -15.15
C ALA A 106 1.74 -11.07 -13.95
N LEU A 107 2.27 -11.20 -12.72
CA LEU A 107 1.62 -10.69 -11.50
C LEU A 107 1.30 -9.20 -11.59
N TRP A 108 2.26 -8.40 -12.07
CA TRP A 108 2.08 -6.97 -12.27
C TRP A 108 0.98 -6.67 -13.31
N LEU A 109 0.99 -7.35 -14.45
CA LEU A 109 -0.01 -7.16 -15.51
C LEU A 109 -1.42 -7.60 -15.07
N LEU A 110 -1.52 -8.71 -14.34
CA LEU A 110 -2.77 -9.18 -13.75
C LEU A 110 -3.33 -8.13 -12.78
N TYR A 111 -2.49 -7.57 -11.89
CA TYR A 111 -2.92 -6.55 -10.94
C TYR A 111 -3.29 -5.22 -11.60
N LEU A 112 -2.48 -4.77 -12.58
CA LEU A 112 -2.76 -3.58 -13.38
C LEU A 112 -4.11 -3.72 -14.09
N SER A 113 -4.41 -4.90 -14.63
CA SER A 113 -5.68 -5.17 -15.32
C SER A 113 -6.90 -4.98 -14.42
N LEU A 114 -6.80 -5.41 -13.15
CA LEU A 114 -7.84 -5.21 -12.14
C LEU A 114 -7.92 -3.74 -11.70
N TYR A 115 -6.76 -3.10 -11.49
CA TYR A 115 -6.70 -1.68 -11.11
C TYR A 115 -7.40 -0.78 -12.13
N GLN A 116 -7.22 -1.01 -13.44
CA GLN A 116 -7.83 -0.21 -14.50
C GLN A 116 -9.37 -0.20 -14.48
N VAL A 117 -9.98 -1.26 -13.94
CA VAL A 117 -11.45 -1.41 -13.83
C VAL A 117 -11.97 -1.25 -12.41
N GLY A 118 -11.07 -1.10 -11.44
CA GLY A 118 -11.37 -1.11 -10.01
C GLY A 118 -12.13 0.11 -9.50
N GLN A 119 -12.26 1.15 -10.33
CA GLN A 119 -12.97 2.40 -10.03
C GLN A 119 -12.54 2.98 -8.66
N THR A 120 -13.49 3.51 -7.87
CA THR A 120 -13.20 4.08 -6.55
C THR A 120 -12.61 3.04 -5.58
N PHE A 121 -12.96 1.77 -5.73
CA PHE A 121 -12.50 0.71 -4.85
C PHE A 121 -11.03 0.34 -5.04
N PHE A 122 -10.31 0.84 -6.06
CA PHE A 122 -8.86 0.62 -6.24
C PHE A 122 -8.01 1.89 -6.14
N TYR A 123 -8.61 3.06 -5.96
CA TYR A 123 -7.89 4.34 -5.96
C TYR A 123 -7.25 4.66 -4.60
N PHE A 124 -6.43 3.73 -4.09
CA PHE A 124 -5.75 3.84 -2.81
C PHE A 124 -4.22 3.86 -2.94
N GLN A 125 -3.52 4.45 -1.97
CA GLN A 125 -2.05 4.59 -2.02
C GLN A 125 -1.30 3.25 -2.00
N TRP A 126 -1.87 2.20 -1.40
CA TRP A 126 -1.24 0.87 -1.41
C TRP A 126 -1.39 0.15 -2.74
N ASP A 127 -2.47 0.41 -3.50
CA ASP A 127 -2.67 -0.17 -4.83
C ASP A 127 -1.62 0.41 -5.81
N ILE A 128 -1.43 1.74 -5.82
CA ILE A 128 -0.41 2.39 -6.67
C ILE A 128 1.02 2.06 -6.22
N LEU A 129 1.27 1.89 -4.91
CA LEU A 129 2.57 1.45 -4.39
C LEU A 129 2.88 0.01 -4.82
N LEU A 130 1.88 -0.87 -4.82
CA LEU A 130 2.03 -2.25 -5.30
C LEU A 130 2.34 -2.29 -6.80
N LEU A 131 1.70 -1.43 -7.61
CA LEU A 131 2.01 -1.33 -9.04
C LEU A 131 3.45 -0.87 -9.28
N GLU A 132 3.91 0.17 -8.58
CA GLU A 132 5.27 0.68 -8.73
C GLU A 132 6.32 -0.32 -8.20
N ALA A 133 6.16 -0.85 -6.98
CA ALA A 133 7.07 -1.86 -6.42
C ALA A 133 7.01 -3.20 -7.20
N GLY A 134 5.83 -3.53 -7.72
CA GLY A 134 5.58 -4.68 -8.57
C GLY A 134 6.35 -4.60 -9.89
N PHE A 135 6.32 -3.44 -10.55
CA PHE A 135 7.12 -3.20 -11.75
C PHE A 135 8.62 -3.29 -11.46
N LEU A 136 9.08 -2.70 -10.35
CA LEU A 136 10.48 -2.84 -9.93
C LEU A 136 10.88 -4.30 -9.66
N SER A 137 9.95 -5.13 -9.20
CA SER A 137 10.19 -6.57 -8.99
C SER A 137 10.52 -7.31 -10.29
N ILE A 138 9.99 -6.85 -11.44
CA ILE A 138 10.35 -7.37 -12.78
C ILE A 138 11.83 -7.15 -13.06
N LEU A 139 12.34 -5.95 -12.74
CA LEU A 139 13.73 -5.54 -12.94
C LEU A 139 14.70 -6.15 -11.93
N VAL A 140 14.21 -6.44 -10.72
CA VAL A 140 14.98 -7.06 -9.64
C VAL A 140 15.05 -8.57 -9.80
N ALA A 141 14.02 -9.20 -10.37
CA ALA A 141 14.00 -10.64 -10.58
C ALA A 141 15.02 -11.09 -11.65
N PRO A 142 15.61 -12.30 -11.51
CA PRO A 142 16.44 -12.88 -12.56
C PRO A 142 15.61 -13.21 -13.80
N LEU A 143 16.19 -13.05 -14.99
CA LEU A 143 15.55 -13.46 -16.25
C LEU A 143 15.83 -14.96 -16.51
N ASN A 144 15.13 -15.84 -15.82
CA ASN A 144 15.20 -17.29 -16.08
C ASN A 144 14.26 -17.66 -17.23
N MET A 145 14.72 -17.53 -18.48
CA MET A 145 13.99 -18.16 -19.59
C MET A 145 14.22 -19.67 -19.52
N TYR A 146 13.21 -20.42 -19.08
CA TYR A 146 13.21 -21.90 -19.12
C TYR A 146 13.41 -22.49 -20.53
N ILE A 147 13.36 -21.65 -21.57
CA ILE A 147 13.38 -22.02 -22.99
C ILE A 147 14.82 -22.14 -23.56
N LEU A 148 15.85 -21.68 -22.84
CA LEU A 148 17.22 -21.63 -23.35
C LEU A 148 18.19 -22.47 -22.49
N ILE A 149 18.90 -23.40 -23.15
CA ILE A 149 19.87 -24.39 -22.63
C ILE A 149 21.07 -23.77 -21.87
N TRP A 150 21.10 -22.45 -21.69
CA TRP A 150 22.17 -21.75 -21.01
C TRP A 150 21.92 -21.77 -19.50
N LYS A 151 22.73 -22.56 -18.77
CA LYS A 151 22.79 -22.53 -17.29
C LYS A 151 22.74 -21.08 -16.80
N THR A 152 21.62 -20.72 -16.17
CA THR A 152 21.38 -19.38 -15.66
C THR A 152 22.40 -19.05 -14.58
N VAL A 153 23.03 -17.89 -14.69
CA VAL A 153 24.02 -17.44 -13.70
C VAL A 153 23.21 -16.96 -12.48
N PRO A 154 23.48 -17.49 -11.27
CA PRO A 154 22.69 -17.16 -10.08
C PRO A 154 22.79 -15.69 -9.60
N TYR A 155 23.65 -14.89 -10.23
CA TYR A 155 23.99 -13.51 -9.88
C TYR A 155 24.28 -12.72 -11.16
N HIS A 156 23.71 -11.52 -11.27
CA HIS A 156 24.07 -10.58 -12.33
C HIS A 156 24.79 -9.38 -11.75
N HIS A 157 25.77 -8.85 -12.49
CA HIS A 157 26.56 -7.67 -12.07
C HIS A 157 25.71 -6.40 -11.88
N HIS A 158 24.50 -6.37 -12.43
CA HIS A 158 23.55 -5.25 -12.36
C HIS A 158 22.52 -5.34 -11.21
N ASP A 159 22.53 -6.40 -10.37
CA ASP A 159 21.53 -6.58 -9.31
C ASP A 159 21.45 -5.37 -8.34
N ASN A 160 22.59 -4.73 -8.06
CA ASN A 160 22.68 -3.51 -7.25
C ASN A 160 21.93 -2.32 -7.87
N ILE A 161 21.93 -2.21 -9.20
CA ILE A 161 21.27 -1.11 -9.92
C ILE A 161 19.75 -1.25 -9.79
N SER A 162 19.21 -2.46 -9.95
CA SER A 162 17.78 -2.72 -9.76
C SER A 162 17.36 -2.49 -8.30
N LEU A 163 18.14 -2.95 -7.32
CA LEU A 163 17.86 -2.70 -5.89
C LEU A 163 18.00 -1.23 -5.50
N PHE A 164 18.85 -0.46 -6.20
CA PHE A 164 18.91 0.98 -6.03
C PHE A 164 17.55 1.64 -6.37
N LEU A 165 16.84 1.19 -7.40
CA LEU A 165 15.52 1.73 -7.73
C LEU A 165 14.50 1.48 -6.60
N VAL A 166 14.56 0.30 -5.97
CA VAL A 166 13.74 -0.02 -4.80
C VAL A 166 14.08 0.90 -3.62
N LYS A 167 15.38 1.13 -3.38
CA LYS A 167 15.87 2.06 -2.36
C LYS A 167 15.45 3.50 -2.64
N TRP A 168 15.45 3.92 -3.91
CA TRP A 168 14.98 5.23 -4.35
C TRP A 168 13.45 5.39 -4.15
N LEU A 169 12.67 4.35 -4.46
CA LEU A 169 11.24 4.32 -4.14
C LEU A 169 11.00 4.44 -2.63
N LEU A 170 11.72 3.68 -1.80
CA LEU A 170 11.63 3.79 -0.34
C LEU A 170 11.94 5.21 0.14
N PHE A 171 13.00 5.82 -0.39
CA PHE A 171 13.37 7.19 -0.06
C PHE A 171 12.22 8.16 -0.38
N ARG A 172 11.69 8.12 -1.61
CA ARG A 172 10.57 8.97 -2.02
C ARG A 172 9.34 8.76 -1.15
N LEU A 173 8.99 7.51 -0.88
CA LEU A 173 7.85 7.15 -0.05
C LEU A 173 7.97 7.76 1.36
N MET A 174 9.08 7.52 2.05
CA MET A 174 9.27 8.00 3.43
C MET A 174 9.41 9.51 3.49
N PHE A 175 10.27 10.09 2.64
CA PHE A 175 10.54 11.52 2.62
C PHE A 175 9.29 12.33 2.26
N ALA A 176 8.56 11.92 1.22
CA ALA A 176 7.30 12.57 0.86
C ALA A 176 6.29 12.44 2.01
N SER A 177 6.11 11.25 2.58
CA SER A 177 5.15 11.02 3.67
C SER A 177 5.41 11.92 4.89
N GLY A 178 6.66 12.22 5.21
CA GLY A 178 7.02 13.15 6.30
C GLY A 178 6.84 14.61 5.92
N VAL A 179 7.37 15.01 4.76
CA VAL A 179 7.33 16.40 4.30
C VAL A 179 5.89 16.89 4.13
N VAL A 180 5.01 16.08 3.54
CA VAL A 180 3.66 16.53 3.22
C VAL A 180 2.81 16.85 4.46
N LYS A 181 3.13 16.23 5.62
CA LYS A 181 2.49 16.51 6.92
C LYS A 181 2.74 17.95 7.39
N LEU A 182 3.91 18.51 7.08
CA LEU A 182 4.24 19.90 7.39
C LEU A 182 3.76 20.85 6.29
N THR A 183 3.86 20.45 5.01
CA THR A 183 3.38 21.30 3.90
C THR A 183 1.86 21.39 3.79
N SER A 184 1.07 20.55 4.49
CA SER A 184 -0.39 20.75 4.59
C SER A 184 -0.80 21.90 5.48
N MET A 185 0.13 22.47 6.26
CA MET A 185 -0.16 23.49 7.26
C MET A 185 -1.17 23.03 8.33
N CYS A 186 -1.34 21.71 8.50
CA CYS A 186 -2.24 21.15 9.49
C CYS A 186 -1.81 21.53 10.92
N PRO A 187 -2.68 22.16 11.72
CA PRO A 187 -2.32 22.62 13.06
C PRO A 187 -1.85 21.51 14.00
N THR A 188 -2.39 20.29 13.89
CA THR A 188 -2.01 19.18 14.78
C THR A 188 -0.62 18.63 14.48
N TRP A 189 -0.20 18.59 13.21
CA TRP A 189 1.16 18.24 12.82
C TRP A 189 2.16 19.29 13.30
N TRP A 190 1.87 20.58 13.09
CA TRP A 190 2.71 21.69 13.55
C TRP A 190 2.74 21.82 15.09
N GLY A 191 1.64 21.49 15.76
CA GLY A 191 1.53 21.49 17.22
C GLY A 191 2.06 20.24 17.91
N LEU A 192 2.56 19.25 17.15
CA LEU A 192 2.99 17.93 17.63
C LEU A 192 1.88 17.12 18.35
N THR A 193 0.61 17.44 18.13
CA THR A 193 -0.55 16.79 18.79
C THR A 193 -1.26 15.78 17.89
N ALA A 194 -0.76 15.54 16.68
CA ALA A 194 -1.34 14.66 15.68
C ALA A 194 -1.72 13.26 16.22
N LEU A 195 -0.85 12.62 17.01
CA LEU A 195 -1.13 11.29 17.57
C LEU A 195 -2.22 11.26 18.64
N ASN A 196 -2.61 12.42 19.20
CA ASN A 196 -3.75 12.50 20.12
C ASN A 196 -5.08 12.19 19.41
N TYR A 197 -5.14 12.38 18.09
CA TYR A 197 -6.34 12.13 17.28
C TYR A 197 -6.18 10.87 16.42
N HIS A 198 -4.96 10.62 15.93
CA HIS A 198 -4.69 9.59 14.93
C HIS A 198 -5.26 8.23 15.29
N PHE A 199 -4.96 7.70 16.49
CA PHE A 199 -5.34 6.34 16.87
C PHE A 199 -6.86 6.11 16.86
N GLU A 200 -7.65 7.13 17.19
CA GLU A 200 -9.11 7.07 17.16
C GLU A 200 -9.66 7.27 15.75
N SER A 201 -9.06 8.17 14.96
CA SER A 201 -9.59 8.59 13.66
C SER A 201 -9.14 7.74 12.46
N GLN A 202 -8.22 6.79 12.65
CA GLN A 202 -7.77 5.80 11.67
C GLN A 202 -8.91 5.02 11.03
N CYS A 203 -8.90 4.71 9.73
CA CYS A 203 -10.00 3.97 9.10
C CYS A 203 -10.45 2.69 9.83
N ILE A 204 -9.54 1.76 10.10
CA ILE A 204 -9.84 0.52 10.82
C ILE A 204 -8.79 0.37 11.93
N PRO A 205 -9.06 0.90 13.14
CA PRO A 205 -8.12 0.78 14.25
C PRO A 205 -8.07 -0.67 14.74
N THR A 206 -6.97 -1.02 15.38
CA THR A 206 -6.80 -2.31 16.08
C THR A 206 -7.15 -2.16 17.57
N PRO A 207 -7.25 -3.26 18.34
CA PRO A 207 -7.40 -3.16 19.80
C PRO A 207 -6.34 -2.30 20.48
N LEU A 208 -5.09 -2.30 20.00
CA LEU A 208 -4.00 -1.55 20.62
C LEU A 208 -4.15 -0.04 20.43
N ALA A 209 -4.87 0.40 19.39
CA ALA A 209 -5.12 1.82 19.12
C ALA A 209 -5.77 2.51 20.32
N TRP A 210 -6.73 1.85 20.96
CA TRP A 210 -7.41 2.39 22.14
C TRP A 210 -6.42 2.63 23.29
N TYR A 211 -5.52 1.69 23.56
CA TYR A 211 -4.49 1.86 24.58
C TYR A 211 -3.48 2.96 24.20
N ALA A 212 -3.08 3.01 22.93
CA ALA A 212 -2.17 4.02 22.41
C ALA A 212 -2.78 5.43 22.50
N HIS A 213 -4.07 5.57 22.21
CA HIS A 213 -4.81 6.84 22.32
C HIS A 213 -4.79 7.42 23.74
N HIS A 214 -4.79 6.56 24.76
CA HIS A 214 -4.79 6.96 26.16
C HIS A 214 -3.40 7.14 26.77
N LEU A 215 -2.33 7.04 25.97
CA LEU A 215 -0.99 7.36 26.45
C LEU A 215 -0.87 8.83 26.86
N PRO A 216 0.02 9.17 27.82
CA PRO A 216 0.21 10.55 28.23
C PRO A 216 0.55 11.46 27.04
N PRO A 217 0.00 12.69 26.95
CA PRO A 217 0.21 13.57 25.80
C PRO A 217 1.67 13.85 25.48
N TRP A 218 2.56 13.91 26.48
CA TRP A 218 3.99 14.12 26.26
C TRP A 218 4.63 12.99 25.43
N LEU A 219 4.18 11.74 25.64
CA LEU A 219 4.68 10.57 24.91
C LEU A 219 4.13 10.55 23.48
N LEU A 220 2.87 10.96 23.29
CA LEU A 220 2.25 11.13 21.98
C LEU A 220 2.95 12.22 21.16
N ASN A 221 3.28 13.36 21.78
CA ASN A 221 4.03 14.45 21.15
C ASN A 221 5.46 14.03 20.78
N LEU A 222 6.10 13.22 21.63
CA LEU A 222 7.39 12.60 21.32
C LEU A 222 7.26 11.61 20.15
N GLY A 223 6.16 10.86 20.09
CA GLY A 223 5.83 9.98 18.97
C GLY A 223 5.74 10.74 17.65
N VAL A 224 5.05 11.89 17.61
CA VAL A 224 5.00 12.76 16.41
C VAL A 224 6.41 13.25 16.03
N THR A 225 7.21 13.63 17.02
CA THR A 225 8.61 14.06 16.80
C THR A 225 9.45 12.92 16.21
N ALA A 226 9.30 11.71 16.73
CA ALA A 226 9.96 10.51 16.22
C ALA A 226 9.50 10.19 14.78
N THR A 227 8.21 10.35 14.47
CA THR A 227 7.69 10.22 13.10
C THR A 227 8.40 11.18 12.15
N PHE A 228 8.53 12.48 12.50
CA PHE A 228 9.26 13.41 11.65
C PHE A 228 10.74 13.05 11.49
N LEU A 229 11.41 12.60 12.55
CA LEU A 229 12.80 12.17 12.45
C LEU A 229 12.94 10.97 11.51
N ILE A 230 12.08 9.95 11.67
CA ILE A 230 12.11 8.71 10.88
C ILE A 230 11.71 8.95 9.43
N GLU A 231 10.75 9.83 9.16
CA GLU A 231 10.25 10.06 7.81
C GLU A 231 11.00 11.14 7.05
N ILE A 232 11.57 12.17 7.71
CA ILE A 232 12.23 13.29 7.02
C ILE A 232 13.76 13.16 7.07
N VAL A 233 14.34 12.78 8.21
CA VAL A 233 15.80 12.86 8.44
C VAL A 233 16.50 11.53 8.19
N ILE A 234 15.97 10.43 8.74
CA ILE A 234 16.53 9.09 8.55
C ILE A 234 16.66 8.67 7.08
N PRO A 235 15.77 9.03 6.13
CA PRO A 235 15.90 8.60 4.74
C PRO A 235 17.21 9.01 4.07
N PHE A 236 17.87 10.09 4.50
CA PHE A 236 19.20 10.46 4.00
C PHE A 236 20.26 9.38 4.30
N LEU A 237 20.10 8.63 5.40
CA LEU A 237 20.98 7.52 5.75
C LEU A 237 20.84 6.31 4.82
N PHE A 238 19.78 6.24 3.99
CA PHE A 238 19.61 5.14 3.03
C PHE A 238 20.76 5.11 2.01
N PHE A 239 21.29 6.28 1.65
CA PHE A 239 22.41 6.43 0.71
C PHE A 239 23.78 6.44 1.38
N ALA A 240 23.84 6.27 2.72
CA ALA A 240 25.11 6.24 3.43
C ALA A 240 25.97 5.05 2.97
N PRO A 241 27.27 5.25 2.68
CA PRO A 241 28.17 4.15 2.30
C PRO A 241 28.42 3.19 3.48
N ILE A 242 28.15 3.65 4.71
CA ILE A 242 28.36 2.94 5.97
C ILE A 242 27.22 1.96 6.24
N ARG A 243 27.59 0.70 6.47
CA ARG A 243 26.63 -0.40 6.69
C ARG A 243 25.83 -0.23 7.99
N HIS A 244 26.47 0.23 9.07
CA HIS A 244 25.82 0.41 10.36
C HIS A 244 24.70 1.45 10.31
N LEU A 245 24.91 2.55 9.59
CA LEU A 245 23.90 3.59 9.37
C LEU A 245 22.71 3.09 8.55
N ARG A 246 22.96 2.33 7.46
CA ARG A 246 21.86 1.73 6.68
C ARG A 246 21.05 0.72 7.48
N ARG A 247 21.68 -0.09 8.33
CA ARG A 247 20.96 -1.02 9.22
C ARG A 247 20.17 -0.30 10.29
N PHE A 248 20.73 0.76 10.88
CA PHE A 248 20.00 1.62 11.81
C PHE A 248 18.75 2.20 11.15
N ALA A 249 18.91 2.76 9.93
CA ALA A 249 17.79 3.24 9.13
C ALA A 249 16.76 2.13 8.87
N PHE A 250 17.18 0.93 8.45
CA PHE A 250 16.32 -0.24 8.30
C PHE A 250 15.48 -0.53 9.56
N TYR A 251 16.11 -0.66 10.73
CA TYR A 251 15.40 -0.99 11.96
C TYR A 251 14.44 0.10 12.40
N THR A 252 14.81 1.38 12.28
CA THR A 252 13.92 2.50 12.62
C THR A 252 12.69 2.55 11.71
N GLN A 253 12.86 2.31 10.40
CA GLN A 253 11.73 2.22 9.47
C GLN A 253 10.83 1.03 9.80
N VAL A 254 11.40 -0.16 10.00
CA VAL A 254 10.63 -1.37 10.35
C VAL A 254 9.89 -1.18 11.68
N LEU A 255 10.52 -0.57 12.68
CA LEU A 255 9.89 -0.28 13.96
C LEU A 255 8.67 0.65 13.80
N LEU A 256 8.80 1.71 13.00
CA LEU A 256 7.68 2.60 12.67
C LEU A 256 6.54 1.81 11.99
N GLN A 257 6.86 1.00 10.97
CA GLN A 257 5.85 0.23 10.25
C GLN A 257 5.16 -0.82 11.16
N ILE A 258 5.89 -1.48 12.06
CA ILE A 258 5.31 -2.42 13.04
C ILE A 258 4.40 -1.68 14.01
N GLY A 259 4.81 -0.52 14.53
CA GLY A 259 3.96 0.30 15.40
C GLY A 259 2.66 0.72 14.71
N ILE A 260 2.73 1.04 13.42
CA ILE A 260 1.55 1.35 12.61
C ILE A 260 0.67 0.09 12.44
N ILE A 261 1.22 -1.07 12.07
CA ILE A 261 0.45 -2.33 11.94
C ILE A 261 -0.24 -2.71 13.24
N LEU A 262 0.47 -2.57 14.37
CA LEU A 262 -0.04 -2.94 15.67
C LEU A 262 -1.17 -2.03 16.15
N THR A 263 -1.26 -0.80 15.62
CA THR A 263 -2.28 0.19 16.03
C THR A 263 -3.38 0.39 14.99
N GLY A 264 -3.11 0.26 13.69
CA GLY A 264 -4.11 0.41 12.63
C GLY A 264 -3.94 -0.60 11.51
N ASN A 265 -5.05 -0.96 10.86
CA ASN A 265 -5.04 -1.90 9.74
C ASN A 265 -4.90 -1.15 8.41
N TYR A 266 -3.69 -1.11 7.86
CA TYR A 266 -3.39 -0.53 6.55
C TYR A 266 -3.18 -1.58 5.47
N ASN A 267 -3.94 -2.66 5.54
CA ASN A 267 -3.95 -3.72 4.54
C ASN A 267 -2.52 -4.30 4.36
N PHE A 268 -1.98 -4.25 3.14
CA PHE A 268 -0.61 -4.65 2.83
C PHE A 268 0.38 -3.46 2.68
N PHE A 269 -0.02 -2.22 2.98
CA PHE A 269 0.82 -1.02 2.81
C PHE A 269 2.10 -1.03 3.66
N ASN A 270 1.96 -1.32 4.95
CA ASN A 270 3.11 -1.36 5.85
C ASN A 270 4.04 -2.54 5.50
N LEU A 271 3.47 -3.67 5.07
CA LEU A 271 4.24 -4.83 4.61
C LEU A 271 5.03 -4.51 3.33
N LEU A 272 4.44 -3.76 2.39
CA LEU A 272 5.15 -3.20 1.24
C LEU A 272 6.32 -2.33 1.70
N THR A 273 6.08 -1.41 2.63
CA THR A 273 7.13 -0.51 3.12
C THR A 273 8.28 -1.28 3.80
N ILE A 274 7.96 -2.28 4.63
CA ILE A 274 8.96 -3.19 5.24
C ILE A 274 9.72 -3.96 4.15
N THR A 275 9.04 -4.41 3.10
CA THR A 275 9.66 -5.10 1.96
C THR A 275 10.63 -4.20 1.21
N LEU A 276 10.27 -2.93 0.98
CA LEU A 276 11.16 -1.94 0.39
C LEU A 276 12.41 -1.68 1.26
N CYS A 277 12.27 -1.75 2.59
CA CYS A 277 13.39 -1.61 3.53
C CYS A 277 14.47 -2.68 3.34
N VAL A 278 14.14 -3.85 2.77
CA VAL A 278 15.14 -4.89 2.45
C VAL A 278 16.25 -4.37 1.52
N SER A 279 15.96 -3.36 0.69
CA SER A 279 16.96 -2.69 -0.17
C SER A 279 18.09 -1.99 0.60
N LEU A 280 17.94 -1.77 1.91
CA LEU A 280 18.96 -1.18 2.78
C LEU A 280 19.95 -2.22 3.33
N LEU A 281 19.63 -3.51 3.18
CA LEU A 281 20.40 -4.65 3.68
C LEU A 281 21.37 -5.19 2.62
N ASP A 282 22.25 -6.09 3.06
CA ASP A 282 23.20 -6.82 2.22
C ASP A 282 23.21 -8.31 2.57
N ASP A 283 23.79 -9.17 1.72
CA ASP A 283 23.73 -10.63 1.92
C ASP A 283 24.34 -11.11 3.24
N ASP A 284 25.35 -10.39 3.73
CA ASP A 284 25.96 -10.65 5.02
C ASP A 284 24.96 -10.54 6.20
N PHE A 285 23.80 -9.87 6.02
CA PHE A 285 22.74 -9.81 7.02
C PHE A 285 22.02 -11.16 7.17
N PHE A 286 21.85 -11.90 6.08
CA PHE A 286 21.10 -13.15 6.03
C PHE A 286 21.97 -14.40 6.27
N GLN A 287 23.30 -14.27 6.22
CA GLN A 287 24.21 -15.39 6.42
C GLN A 287 24.39 -15.73 7.91
N LYS A 288 23.88 -16.90 8.34
CA LYS A 288 24.02 -17.43 9.72
C LYS A 288 25.44 -17.85 10.11
N ARG A 289 26.31 -18.17 9.14
CA ARG A 289 27.72 -18.48 9.40
C ARG A 289 28.55 -17.25 9.08
N LYS A 290 29.26 -16.70 10.08
CA LYS A 290 30.41 -15.82 9.85
C LYS A 290 31.30 -16.52 8.83
N SER A 291 31.28 -16.05 7.58
CA SER A 291 32.31 -16.44 6.62
C SER A 291 33.64 -16.13 7.29
N ARG A 292 34.39 -17.20 7.64
CA ARG A 292 35.77 -17.14 8.13
C ARG A 292 36.75 -16.51 7.12
N ARG A 293 36.23 -15.90 6.03
CA ARG A 293 36.96 -15.21 4.96
C ARG A 293 36.43 -13.79 4.71
N SER A 294 35.91 -13.08 5.72
CA SER A 294 35.90 -11.62 5.63
C SER A 294 37.36 -11.16 5.68
N LYS A 295 37.92 -10.68 4.56
CA LYS A 295 39.21 -9.95 4.57
C LYS A 295 39.11 -8.94 5.71
N GLN A 296 39.95 -9.10 6.74
CA GLN A 296 39.93 -8.24 7.92
C GLN A 296 39.98 -6.79 7.44
N LYS A 297 38.87 -6.05 7.62
CA LYS A 297 38.82 -4.65 7.22
C LYS A 297 39.97 -3.92 7.92
N SER A 298 40.69 -3.08 7.18
CA SER A 298 41.80 -2.26 7.73
C SER A 298 41.37 -1.57 9.02
N PHE A 299 42.27 -1.50 10.00
CA PHE A 299 42.02 -0.80 11.27
C PHE A 299 41.46 0.60 11.04
N TRP A 300 42.06 1.37 10.13
CA TRP A 300 41.63 2.73 9.77
C TRP A 300 40.22 2.77 9.19
N TYR A 301 39.82 1.77 8.39
CA TYR A 301 38.45 1.68 7.90
C TYR A 301 37.46 1.49 9.05
N ARG A 302 37.79 0.62 10.03
CA ARG A 302 36.92 0.39 11.21
C ARG A 302 36.80 1.63 12.09
N VAL A 303 37.91 2.35 12.29
CA VAL A 303 37.90 3.62 13.04
C VAL A 303 37.05 4.66 12.31
N ALA A 304 37.25 4.86 11.00
CA ALA A 304 36.47 5.81 10.22
C ALA A 304 34.97 5.46 10.22
N ASP A 305 34.62 4.18 10.05
CA ASP A 305 33.24 3.70 10.12
C ASP A 305 32.59 3.98 11.48
N TRP A 306 33.32 3.75 12.58
CA TRP A 306 32.86 4.05 13.94
C TRP A 306 32.70 5.56 14.17
N VAL A 307 33.70 6.37 13.83
CA VAL A 307 33.66 7.84 13.98
C VAL A 307 32.50 8.44 13.20
N LEU A 308 32.31 8.04 11.95
CA LEU A 308 31.21 8.53 11.12
C LEU A 308 29.84 8.07 11.66
N THR A 309 29.77 6.87 12.23
CA THR A 309 28.54 6.38 12.87
C THR A 309 28.19 7.20 14.12
N VAL A 310 29.15 7.43 15.01
CA VAL A 310 28.98 8.25 16.21
C VAL A 310 28.63 9.69 15.84
N ALA A 311 29.31 10.27 14.84
CA ALA A 311 29.03 11.61 14.34
C ALA A 311 27.61 11.71 13.78
N ALA A 312 27.14 10.71 13.03
CA ALA A 312 25.77 10.68 12.52
C ALA A 312 24.74 10.61 13.65
N TYR A 313 24.96 9.79 14.68
CA TYR A 313 24.07 9.73 15.85
C TYR A 313 24.08 11.03 16.64
N GLY A 314 25.26 11.63 16.86
CA GLY A 314 25.38 12.96 17.46
C GLY A 314 24.62 14.03 16.67
N TYR A 315 24.69 13.98 15.33
CA TYR A 315 23.96 14.90 14.45
C TYR A 315 22.44 14.69 14.50
N LEU A 316 21.96 13.45 14.58
CA LEU A 316 20.53 13.16 14.77
C LEU A 316 20.02 13.71 16.11
N ILE A 317 20.80 13.55 17.19
CA ILE A 317 20.49 14.12 18.51
C ILE A 317 20.48 15.65 18.44
N TYR A 318 21.47 16.25 17.77
CA TYR A 318 21.52 17.69 17.56
C TYR A 318 20.30 18.21 16.80
N ILE A 319 19.87 17.54 15.73
CA ILE A 319 18.63 17.89 15.00
C ILE A 319 17.44 17.86 15.95
N LEU A 320 17.32 16.81 16.77
CA LEU A 320 16.20 16.65 17.69
C LEU A 320 16.17 17.77 18.74
N VAL A 321 17.31 18.12 19.32
CA VAL A 321 17.41 19.21 20.30
C VAL A 321 17.15 20.56 19.64
N LYS A 322 17.79 20.85 18.50
CA LYS A 322 17.72 22.16 17.83
C LYS A 322 16.35 22.45 17.23
N TYR A 323 15.76 21.51 16.51
CA TYR A 323 14.54 21.75 15.72
C TYR A 323 13.25 21.36 16.45
N PHE A 324 13.33 20.55 17.52
CA PHE A 324 12.17 20.14 18.31
C PHE A 324 12.21 20.57 19.79
N SER A 325 13.16 21.45 20.16
CA SER A 325 13.26 22.09 21.49
C SER A 325 13.01 21.12 22.67
N LEU A 326 13.67 19.97 22.64
CA LEU A 326 13.47 18.94 23.67
C LEU A 326 13.92 19.47 25.04
N SER A 327 12.99 19.55 25.99
CA SER A 327 13.24 20.00 27.36
C SER A 327 12.52 19.14 28.39
N PHE A 328 13.06 19.03 29.59
CA PHE A 328 12.38 18.33 30.69
C PHE A 328 11.28 19.21 31.28
N GLY A 329 10.14 18.59 31.56
CA GLY A 329 9.06 19.21 32.33
C GLY A 329 9.41 19.34 33.81
N PRO A 330 8.60 20.09 34.58
CA PRO A 330 8.78 20.23 36.02
C PRO A 330 8.85 18.85 36.70
N GLY A 331 9.89 18.64 37.52
CA GLY A 331 10.10 17.36 38.24
C GLY A 331 10.71 16.22 37.41
N TYR A 332 11.19 16.47 36.18
CA TYR A 332 11.83 15.48 35.30
C TYR A 332 10.95 14.27 34.92
N THR A 333 9.63 14.37 35.12
CA THR A 333 8.67 13.27 34.88
C THR A 333 8.04 13.30 33.47
N SER A 334 8.24 14.37 32.70
CA SER A 334 7.69 14.51 31.34
C SER A 334 8.69 15.20 30.41
N LEU A 335 8.59 14.93 29.11
CA LEU A 335 9.36 15.61 28.06
C LEU A 335 8.48 16.60 27.31
N ARG A 336 8.94 17.82 27.13
CA ARG A 336 8.28 18.85 26.32
C ARG A 336 9.01 18.95 24.98
N THR A 337 8.26 18.81 23.90
CA THR A 337 8.73 19.01 22.52
C THR A 337 7.92 20.14 21.86
N LYS A 338 8.59 20.96 21.06
CA LYS A 338 7.98 22.03 20.26
C LYS A 338 8.79 22.25 18.98
N ILE A 339 8.11 22.46 17.86
CA ILE A 339 8.79 22.83 16.63
C ILE A 339 9.47 24.20 16.81
N ALA A 340 10.77 24.26 16.54
CA ALA A 340 11.64 25.41 16.76
C ALA A 340 11.97 26.19 15.48
N PHE A 341 11.26 25.90 14.39
CA PHE A 341 11.42 26.55 13.08
C PHE A 341 10.08 27.06 12.56
N THR A 342 10.12 28.07 11.70
CA THR A 342 8.92 28.69 11.12
C THR A 342 8.45 27.95 9.87
N LYS A 343 7.20 28.21 9.46
CA LYS A 343 6.62 27.66 8.21
C LYS A 343 7.40 28.11 6.97
N THR A 344 7.88 29.35 6.96
CA THR A 344 8.69 29.91 5.86
C THR A 344 10.08 29.29 5.83
N GLU A 345 10.74 29.17 6.99
CA GLU A 345 12.03 28.46 7.09
C GLU A 345 11.95 27.02 6.58
N PHE A 346 10.87 26.30 6.92
CA PHE A 346 10.64 24.95 6.41
C PHE A 346 10.45 24.92 4.90
N SER A 347 9.64 25.85 4.35
CA SER A 347 9.44 25.96 2.90
C SER A 347 10.74 26.28 2.15
N ASP A 348 11.55 27.19 2.67
CA ASP A 348 12.84 27.57 2.09
C ASP A 348 13.86 26.42 2.18
N TRP A 349 13.87 25.72 3.31
CA TRP A 349 14.67 24.51 3.49
C TRP A 349 14.26 23.43 2.48
N LEU A 350 12.96 23.20 2.30
CA LEU A 350 12.44 22.20 1.38
C LEU A 350 12.79 22.53 -0.07
N ALA A 351 12.59 23.78 -0.50
CA ALA A 351 12.92 24.24 -1.85
C ALA A 351 14.42 24.10 -2.19
N LYS A 352 15.30 24.17 -1.18
CA LYS A 352 16.73 23.88 -1.34
C LYS A 352 17.02 22.38 -1.31
N THR A 353 16.37 21.65 -0.40
CA THR A 353 16.65 20.24 -0.12
C THR A 353 16.20 19.32 -1.25
N VAL A 354 15.04 19.57 -1.86
CA VAL A 354 14.50 18.71 -2.94
C VAL A 354 15.50 18.60 -4.10
N PRO A 355 16.06 19.69 -4.68
CA PRO A 355 17.11 19.58 -5.69
C PRO A 355 18.36 18.81 -5.21
N TYR A 356 18.82 19.03 -3.98
CA TYR A 356 19.98 18.31 -3.45
C TYR A 356 19.72 16.80 -3.30
N THR A 357 18.51 16.39 -2.93
CA THR A 357 18.15 14.97 -2.86
C THR A 357 18.11 14.30 -4.25
N ILE A 358 17.73 15.04 -5.30
CA ILE A 358 17.79 14.55 -6.68
C ILE A 358 19.24 14.34 -7.09
N ILE A 359 20.12 15.29 -6.79
CA ILE A 359 21.56 15.19 -7.06
C ILE A 359 22.16 14.01 -6.28
N LEU A 360 21.82 13.86 -4.99
CA LEU A 360 22.26 12.74 -4.16
C LEU A 360 21.82 11.39 -4.76
N GLY A 361 20.57 11.29 -5.20
CA GLY A 361 20.04 10.11 -5.88
C GLY A 361 20.80 9.81 -7.17
N ALA A 362 21.03 10.82 -8.02
CA ALA A 362 21.76 10.67 -9.28
C ALA A 362 23.22 10.25 -9.08
N ILE A 363 23.93 10.87 -8.13
CA ILE A 363 25.30 10.49 -7.77
C ILE A 363 25.33 9.05 -7.22
N SER A 364 24.40 8.70 -6.32
CA SER A 364 24.34 7.35 -5.78
C SER A 364 24.03 6.30 -6.85
N LEU A 365 23.17 6.59 -7.82
CA LEU A 365 22.92 5.70 -8.97
C LEU A 365 24.18 5.57 -9.83
N GLY A 366 24.86 6.69 -10.13
CA GLY A 366 26.10 6.71 -10.90
C GLY A 366 27.20 5.86 -10.25
N ILE A 367 27.34 5.94 -8.92
CA ILE A 367 28.28 5.10 -8.16
C ILE A 367 27.93 3.61 -8.30
N GLU A 368 26.66 3.22 -8.16
CA GLU A 368 26.26 1.80 -8.33
C GLU A 368 26.55 1.30 -9.75
N ILE A 369 26.27 2.12 -10.78
CA ILE A 369 26.58 1.79 -12.18
C ILE A 369 28.09 1.58 -12.38
N LEU A 370 28.91 2.53 -11.91
CA LEU A 370 30.37 2.44 -12.02
C LEU A 370 30.92 1.20 -11.29
N VAL A 371 30.43 0.93 -10.07
CA VAL A 371 30.84 -0.23 -9.29
C VAL A 371 30.43 -1.53 -9.99
N SER A 372 29.24 -1.59 -10.59
CA SER A 372 28.77 -2.74 -11.38
C SER A 372 29.64 -2.98 -12.62
N LEU A 373 30.04 -1.92 -13.33
CA LEU A 373 30.95 -2.02 -14.48
C LEU A 373 32.35 -2.50 -14.07
N VAL A 374 32.94 -1.91 -13.02
CA VAL A 374 34.25 -2.32 -12.50
C VAL A 374 34.20 -3.78 -12.04
N ARG A 375 33.15 -4.19 -11.33
CA ARG A 375 32.97 -5.57 -10.87
C ARG A 375 32.89 -6.54 -12.05
N CYS A 376 32.10 -6.21 -13.05
CA CYS A 376 31.97 -6.98 -14.29
C CYS A 376 33.34 -7.23 -14.95
N TRP A 377 34.18 -6.19 -15.04
CA TRP A 377 35.52 -6.31 -15.63
C TRP A 377 36.51 -7.11 -14.77
N GLN A 378 36.39 -7.05 -13.45
CA GLN A 378 37.26 -7.77 -12.52
C GLN A 378 36.90 -9.26 -12.38
N SER A 379 35.62 -9.61 -12.44
CA SER A 379 35.15 -10.98 -12.16
C SER A 379 35.14 -11.89 -13.39
N GLU A 380 34.91 -11.34 -14.58
CA GLU A 380 34.80 -12.14 -15.79
C GLU A 380 36.18 -12.45 -16.40
N LYS A 381 36.40 -13.74 -16.72
CA LYS A 381 37.69 -14.24 -17.19
C LYS A 381 37.92 -14.01 -18.69
N THR A 382 36.88 -14.05 -19.52
CA THR A 382 37.00 -13.95 -20.98
C THR A 382 36.50 -12.60 -21.49
N LEU A 383 37.14 -12.07 -22.55
CA LEU A 383 36.75 -10.80 -23.17
C LEU A 383 35.29 -10.81 -23.64
N PHE A 384 34.85 -11.91 -24.27
CA PHE A 384 33.46 -12.07 -24.69
C PHE A 384 32.47 -11.93 -23.53
N ARG A 385 32.73 -12.57 -22.38
CA ARG A 385 31.88 -12.45 -21.19
C ARG A 385 31.91 -11.07 -20.56
N ARG A 386 33.07 -10.39 -20.59
CA ARG A 386 33.18 -8.99 -20.15
C ARG A 386 32.29 -8.08 -20.99
N LEU A 387 32.33 -8.23 -22.32
CA LEU A 387 31.52 -7.41 -23.23
C LEU A 387 30.02 -7.68 -23.07
N THR A 388 29.60 -8.94 -23.04
CA THR A 388 28.17 -9.29 -22.89
C THR A 388 27.62 -8.88 -21.52
N SER A 389 28.39 -9.07 -20.45
CA SER A 389 28.00 -8.65 -19.10
C SER A 389 27.97 -7.12 -18.97
N SER A 390 28.92 -6.41 -19.59
CA SER A 390 28.94 -4.95 -19.61
C SER A 390 27.74 -4.40 -20.38
N PHE A 391 27.36 -5.02 -21.51
CA PHE A 391 26.15 -4.66 -22.23
C PHE A 391 24.90 -4.81 -21.36
N GLY A 392 24.78 -5.92 -20.62
CA GLY A 392 23.68 -6.11 -19.65
C GLY A 392 23.66 -5.05 -18.54
N VAL A 393 24.82 -4.64 -18.02
CA VAL A 393 24.93 -3.54 -17.05
C VAL A 393 24.51 -2.21 -17.67
N CYS A 394 24.95 -1.89 -18.89
CA CYS A 394 24.58 -0.66 -19.60
C CYS A 394 23.07 -0.61 -19.91
N LEU A 395 22.47 -1.73 -20.31
CA LEU A 395 21.02 -1.82 -20.54
C LEU A 395 20.24 -1.53 -19.26
N MET A 396 20.58 -2.20 -18.16
CA MET A 396 19.94 -1.97 -16.86
C MET A 396 20.18 -0.55 -16.34
N ALA A 397 21.37 0.01 -16.55
CA ALA A 397 21.68 1.40 -16.23
C ALA A 397 20.79 2.38 -17.00
N GLY A 398 20.54 2.13 -18.29
CA GLY A 398 19.62 2.94 -19.10
C GLY A 398 18.18 2.88 -18.59
N VAL A 399 17.68 1.67 -18.29
CA VAL A 399 16.34 1.49 -17.69
C VAL A 399 16.24 2.18 -16.33
N ALA A 400 17.25 2.02 -15.47
CA ALA A 400 17.29 2.64 -14.16
C ALA A 400 17.36 4.18 -14.23
N ALA A 401 18.14 4.73 -15.16
CA ALA A 401 18.19 6.16 -15.40
C ALA A 401 16.84 6.71 -15.86
N LEU A 402 16.16 6.02 -16.79
CA LEU A 402 14.83 6.41 -17.24
C LEU A 402 13.80 6.37 -16.10
N MET A 403 13.78 5.28 -15.33
CA MET A 403 12.89 5.14 -14.16
C MET A 403 13.16 6.22 -13.12
N PHE A 404 14.43 6.49 -12.81
CA PHE A 404 14.82 7.56 -11.90
C PHE A 404 14.31 8.92 -12.40
N VAL A 405 14.56 9.27 -13.66
CA VAL A 405 14.16 10.55 -14.26
C VAL A 405 12.63 10.71 -14.29
N VAL A 406 11.88 9.70 -14.73
CA VAL A 406 10.41 9.75 -14.76
C VAL A 406 9.83 9.90 -13.35
N SER A 407 10.44 9.25 -12.35
CA SER A 407 9.99 9.35 -10.95
C SER A 407 10.19 10.74 -10.32
N LEU A 408 10.98 11.62 -10.94
CA LEU A 408 11.17 12.99 -10.47
C LEU A 408 9.90 13.82 -10.56
N VAL A 409 8.99 13.51 -11.50
CA VAL A 409 7.71 14.23 -11.66
C VAL A 409 6.86 14.09 -10.40
N PRO A 410 6.46 12.89 -9.96
CA PRO A 410 5.65 12.74 -8.76
C PRO A 410 6.45 13.05 -7.48
N TYR A 411 7.77 12.86 -7.49
CA TYR A 411 8.62 13.21 -6.35
C TYR A 411 8.62 14.71 -6.06
N THR A 412 8.77 15.54 -7.10
CA THR A 412 8.88 17.00 -6.94
C THR A 412 7.55 17.67 -6.59
N VAL A 413 6.41 16.97 -6.64
CA VAL A 413 5.10 17.52 -6.23
C VAL A 413 5.10 18.04 -4.79
N ILE A 414 6.00 17.53 -3.94
CA ILE A 414 6.17 18.00 -2.55
C ILE A 414 6.67 19.44 -2.45
N ASP A 415 7.29 19.99 -3.50
CA ASP A 415 7.75 21.37 -3.59
C ASP A 415 7.39 22.00 -4.95
N VAL A 416 6.55 23.03 -4.91
CA VAL A 416 6.04 23.70 -6.12
C VAL A 416 7.18 24.20 -7.01
N LYS A 417 8.22 24.82 -6.43
CA LYS A 417 9.32 25.42 -7.20
C LYS A 417 10.15 24.36 -7.93
N SER A 418 10.46 23.26 -7.25
CA SER A 418 11.16 22.13 -7.87
C SER A 418 10.34 21.48 -8.96
N ASN A 419 9.02 21.33 -8.75
CA ASN A 419 8.15 20.76 -9.78
C ASN A 419 8.05 21.66 -11.01
N THR A 420 7.92 22.98 -10.84
CA THR A 420 7.85 23.93 -11.97
C THR A 420 9.14 23.96 -12.77
N ASN A 421 10.30 23.88 -12.11
CA ASN A 421 11.62 23.90 -12.75
C ASN A 421 12.01 22.60 -13.46
N LEU A 422 11.24 21.53 -13.29
CA LEU A 422 11.50 20.26 -13.97
C LEU A 422 11.25 20.37 -15.47
N MET A 423 12.16 19.82 -16.28
CA MET A 423 12.09 19.89 -17.75
C MET A 423 10.72 19.42 -18.29
N PRO A 424 10.06 20.18 -19.19
CA PRO A 424 8.75 19.85 -19.73
C PRO A 424 8.66 18.47 -20.41
N GLN A 425 9.77 18.01 -21.01
CA GLN A 425 9.85 16.70 -21.66
C GLN A 425 9.66 15.56 -20.65
N ILE A 426 10.23 15.68 -19.44
CA ILE A 426 10.09 14.67 -18.38
C ILE A 426 8.62 14.58 -17.94
N LYS A 427 7.94 15.72 -17.76
CA LYS A 427 6.50 15.76 -17.45
C LYS A 427 5.65 15.13 -18.55
N THR A 428 6.05 15.34 -19.81
CA THR A 428 5.38 14.74 -20.97
C THR A 428 5.55 13.22 -21.00
N TRP A 429 6.75 12.72 -20.72
CA TRP A 429 7.02 11.27 -20.62
C TRP A 429 6.22 10.64 -19.48
N HIS A 430 6.23 11.26 -18.30
CA HIS A 430 5.44 10.79 -17.16
C HIS A 430 3.95 10.74 -17.52
N ARG A 431 3.37 11.81 -18.10
CA ARG A 431 1.96 11.84 -18.50
C ARG A 431 1.60 10.71 -19.47
N LYS A 432 2.49 10.37 -20.40
CA LYS A 432 2.28 9.26 -21.34
C LYS A 432 2.29 7.89 -20.64
N LEU A 433 3.02 7.75 -19.55
CA LEU A 433 3.20 6.50 -18.80
C LEU A 433 2.32 6.41 -17.54
N ASP A 434 1.61 7.47 -17.18
CA ASP A 434 0.85 7.60 -15.92
C ASP A 434 -0.19 6.48 -15.74
N HIS A 435 -0.83 6.07 -16.84
CA HIS A 435 -1.80 4.97 -16.85
C HIS A 435 -1.20 3.61 -16.47
N LEU A 436 0.13 3.44 -16.53
CA LEU A 436 0.82 2.21 -16.10
C LEU A 436 1.21 2.25 -14.62
N HIS A 437 1.08 3.41 -13.95
CA HIS A 437 1.50 3.61 -12.55
C HIS A 437 2.94 3.15 -12.26
N LEU A 438 3.85 3.36 -13.22
CA LEU A 438 5.27 3.02 -13.05
C LEU A 438 5.95 3.88 -11.98
N THR A 439 5.46 5.10 -11.78
CA THR A 439 5.93 6.03 -10.76
C THR A 439 4.75 6.81 -10.19
N SER A 440 4.65 6.90 -8.86
CA SER A 440 3.52 7.54 -8.18
C SER A 440 3.95 8.55 -7.12
N SER A 441 3.00 9.39 -6.70
CA SER A 441 3.18 10.33 -5.58
C SER A 441 2.61 9.74 -4.29
N TYR A 442 3.21 10.09 -3.15
CA TYR A 442 2.90 9.50 -1.85
C TYR A 442 2.68 10.57 -0.79
N GLY A 443 1.74 10.34 0.13
CA GLY A 443 1.37 11.36 1.11
C GLY A 443 0.16 11.02 2.00
N LEU A 444 0.11 9.80 2.52
CA LEU A 444 -0.95 9.36 3.45
C LEU A 444 -0.97 10.24 4.72
N PHE A 445 -2.18 10.54 5.21
CA PHE A 445 -2.44 11.34 6.42
C PHE A 445 -1.81 12.73 6.42
N ARG A 446 -1.80 13.37 5.25
CA ARG A 446 -1.30 14.75 5.08
C ARG A 446 -1.96 15.74 6.05
N VAL A 447 -3.27 15.60 6.23
CA VAL A 447 -4.09 16.36 7.19
C VAL A 447 -4.67 15.36 8.18
N MET A 448 -4.60 15.67 9.48
CA MET A 448 -5.18 14.82 10.50
C MET A 448 -6.71 14.87 10.43
N THR A 449 -7.33 13.70 10.38
CA THR A 449 -8.78 13.54 10.43
C THR A 449 -9.27 13.38 11.87
N GLY A 450 -10.54 13.65 12.11
CA GLY A 450 -11.18 13.42 13.41
C GLY A 450 -10.88 14.47 14.49
N VAL A 451 -10.43 15.67 14.12
CA VAL A 451 -10.37 16.80 15.07
C VAL A 451 -11.80 17.17 15.44
N GLY A 452 -12.19 16.94 16.69
CA GLY A 452 -13.57 17.07 17.15
C GLY A 452 -14.37 15.76 17.16
N GLY A 453 -13.73 14.63 16.84
CA GLY A 453 -14.32 13.30 16.86
C GLY A 453 -14.28 12.61 15.51
N ARG A 454 -14.25 11.28 15.55
CA ARG A 454 -14.12 10.45 14.35
C ARG A 454 -15.45 10.44 13.58
N PRO A 455 -15.53 11.00 12.36
CA PRO A 455 -16.76 10.97 11.59
C PRO A 455 -17.06 9.56 11.10
N GLU A 456 -18.30 9.12 11.29
CA GLU A 456 -18.78 7.80 10.88
C GLU A 456 -20.20 7.90 10.32
N VAL A 457 -20.37 7.38 9.10
CA VAL A 457 -21.69 7.28 8.45
C VAL A 457 -22.35 5.97 8.85
N ILE A 458 -23.54 6.08 9.44
CA ILE A 458 -24.38 4.96 9.86
C ILE A 458 -25.60 4.89 8.95
N ILE A 459 -25.79 3.74 8.30
CA ILE A 459 -26.92 3.49 7.41
C ILE A 459 -28.01 2.78 8.19
N GLU A 460 -29.21 3.31 8.11
CA GLU A 460 -30.39 2.79 8.81
C GLU A 460 -31.48 2.46 7.79
N GLY A 461 -32.17 1.33 7.99
CA GLY A 461 -33.37 0.97 7.24
C GLY A 461 -34.61 0.99 8.10
N SER A 462 -35.77 1.19 7.46
CA SER A 462 -37.08 1.19 8.12
C SER A 462 -38.18 0.70 7.16
N ASN A 463 -39.26 0.18 7.73
CA ASN A 463 -40.49 -0.19 7.01
C ASN A 463 -41.66 0.78 7.25
N ASP A 464 -41.55 1.65 8.25
CA ASP A 464 -42.63 2.52 8.72
C ASP A 464 -42.19 3.98 8.97
N MET A 465 -40.93 4.31 8.67
CA MET A 465 -40.26 5.58 8.94
C MET A 465 -40.13 5.94 10.44
N LYS A 466 -40.52 5.05 11.35
CA LYS A 466 -40.46 5.27 12.81
C LYS A 466 -39.40 4.40 13.47
N ASP A 467 -39.43 3.09 13.23
CA ASP A 467 -38.44 2.14 13.72
C ASP A 467 -37.29 2.02 12.71
N TRP A 468 -36.11 2.53 13.09
CA TRP A 468 -34.92 2.57 12.25
C TRP A 468 -33.85 1.63 12.79
N LYS A 469 -33.39 0.70 11.94
CA LYS A 469 -32.42 -0.34 12.31
C LYS A 469 -31.13 -0.19 11.54
N GLU A 470 -30.01 -0.30 12.24
CA GLU A 470 -28.67 -0.07 11.69
C GLU A 470 -28.12 -1.28 10.94
N TYR A 471 -27.51 -1.03 9.78
CA TYR A 471 -26.62 -1.99 9.13
C TYR A 471 -25.23 -1.91 9.76
N HIS A 472 -24.66 -3.06 10.13
CA HIS A 472 -23.30 -3.12 10.69
C HIS A 472 -22.30 -3.66 9.68
N PHE A 473 -21.17 -2.97 9.53
CA PHE A 473 -20.07 -3.37 8.66
C PHE A 473 -19.15 -4.39 9.33
N LEU A 474 -18.30 -5.05 8.53
CA LEU A 474 -17.47 -6.17 8.97
C LEU A 474 -16.35 -5.74 9.93
N TYR A 475 -15.65 -4.64 9.63
CA TYR A 475 -14.42 -4.30 10.32
C TYR A 475 -14.33 -2.84 10.78
N LYS A 476 -14.99 -1.89 10.08
CA LYS A 476 -15.00 -0.50 10.56
C LYS A 476 -15.80 -0.37 11.86
N PRO A 477 -15.48 0.61 12.73
CA PRO A 477 -16.28 0.92 13.91
C PRO A 477 -17.75 1.19 13.58
N GLY A 478 -18.66 0.77 14.45
CA GLY A 478 -20.10 1.01 14.30
C GLY A 478 -20.85 0.66 15.59
N ASN A 479 -20.88 -0.61 15.95
CA ASN A 479 -21.47 -1.02 17.24
C ASN A 479 -20.59 -0.52 18.40
N LEU A 480 -21.21 0.17 19.36
CA LEU A 480 -20.53 0.80 20.50
C LEU A 480 -19.86 -0.22 21.45
N THR A 481 -20.45 -1.41 21.54
CA THR A 481 -19.94 -2.51 22.40
C THR A 481 -18.83 -3.31 21.72
N GLU A 482 -18.59 -3.10 20.43
CA GLU A 482 -17.66 -3.92 19.65
C GLU A 482 -16.24 -3.35 19.71
N ARG A 483 -15.30 -4.20 20.15
CA ARG A 483 -13.89 -3.86 20.13
C ARG A 483 -13.37 -3.76 18.70
N PRO A 484 -12.40 -2.86 18.42
CA PRO A 484 -11.71 -2.86 17.13
C PRO A 484 -11.03 -4.20 16.84
N VAL A 485 -10.77 -4.50 15.57
CA VAL A 485 -10.26 -5.82 15.12
C VAL A 485 -8.91 -5.72 14.42
N PHE A 486 -8.17 -6.83 14.38
CA PHE A 486 -6.98 -6.95 13.56
C PHE A 486 -7.33 -7.72 12.28
N VAL A 487 -7.20 -7.08 11.13
CA VAL A 487 -7.63 -7.58 9.81
C VAL A 487 -6.52 -7.47 8.75
N ALA A 488 -5.42 -6.76 9.02
CA ALA A 488 -4.26 -6.76 8.12
C ALA A 488 -3.70 -8.20 7.99
N PRO A 489 -3.41 -8.71 6.77
CA PRO A 489 -3.18 -7.95 5.53
C PRO A 489 -4.38 -7.89 4.58
N HIS A 490 -5.56 -8.38 4.97
CA HIS A 490 -6.77 -8.22 4.16
C HIS A 490 -7.11 -6.72 4.02
N GLN A 491 -7.64 -6.35 2.85
CA GLN A 491 -8.10 -5.02 2.51
C GLN A 491 -9.63 -4.99 2.39
N PRO A 492 -10.37 -4.58 3.44
CA PRO A 492 -11.81 -4.40 3.35
C PRO A 492 -12.16 -3.13 2.57
N ARG A 493 -12.37 -3.26 1.25
CA ARG A 493 -12.48 -2.10 0.35
C ARG A 493 -13.74 -1.28 0.63
N LEU A 494 -14.85 -1.92 1.03
CA LEU A 494 -16.10 -1.22 1.37
C LEU A 494 -15.95 -0.42 2.67
N ASP A 495 -15.44 -1.02 3.75
CA ASP A 495 -15.20 -0.35 5.04
C ASP A 495 -14.28 0.87 4.87
N TRP A 496 -13.22 0.72 4.07
CA TRP A 496 -12.33 1.84 3.73
C TRP A 496 -13.04 2.95 2.98
N GLN A 497 -13.85 2.63 1.98
CA GLN A 497 -14.62 3.64 1.24
C GLN A 497 -15.66 4.33 2.11
N MET A 498 -16.31 3.62 3.04
CA MET A 498 -17.23 4.23 4.01
C MET A 498 -16.54 5.25 4.91
N TRP A 499 -15.30 4.97 5.35
CA TRP A 499 -14.51 5.94 6.11
C TRP A 499 -14.16 7.18 5.28
N PHE A 500 -13.76 7.02 4.01
CA PHE A 500 -13.53 8.16 3.13
C PHE A 500 -14.79 8.97 2.86
N ALA A 501 -15.94 8.30 2.69
CA ALA A 501 -17.23 8.97 2.50
C ALA A 501 -17.58 9.84 3.71
N ALA A 502 -17.34 9.37 4.93
CA ALA A 502 -17.62 10.12 6.16
C ALA A 502 -16.81 11.43 6.29
N LEU A 503 -15.71 11.59 5.56
CA LEU A 503 -14.91 12.82 5.57
C LEU A 503 -15.46 13.92 4.63
N GLY A 504 -16.48 13.61 3.82
CA GLY A 504 -17.05 14.53 2.84
C GLY A 504 -18.57 14.53 2.88
N ASN A 505 -19.20 14.70 1.72
CA ASN A 505 -20.65 14.64 1.54
C ASN A 505 -21.01 13.53 0.55
N TYR A 506 -22.24 13.02 0.61
CA TYR A 506 -22.67 11.89 -0.23
C TYR A 506 -22.64 12.19 -1.73
N GLN A 507 -22.83 13.46 -2.13
CA GLN A 507 -22.81 13.87 -3.55
C GLN A 507 -21.44 13.67 -4.21
N HIS A 508 -20.36 13.71 -3.43
CA HIS A 508 -19.00 13.40 -3.91
C HIS A 508 -18.70 11.90 -3.88
N ASN A 509 -19.64 11.08 -3.39
CA ASN A 509 -19.51 9.63 -3.22
C ASN A 509 -20.66 8.90 -3.94
N PRO A 510 -20.77 9.02 -5.28
CA PRO A 510 -21.91 8.50 -6.05
C PRO A 510 -22.14 6.99 -5.87
N TRP A 511 -21.07 6.23 -5.61
CA TRP A 511 -21.16 4.79 -5.32
C TRP A 511 -22.08 4.47 -4.13
N LEU A 512 -22.24 5.40 -3.18
CA LEU A 512 -23.09 5.23 -2.01
C LEU A 512 -24.57 5.15 -2.38
N LEU A 513 -25.01 5.86 -3.43
CA LEU A 513 -26.38 5.80 -3.91
C LEU A 513 -26.70 4.41 -4.47
N THR A 514 -25.79 3.85 -5.28
CA THR A 514 -25.94 2.48 -5.77
C THR A 514 -25.88 1.48 -4.61
N PHE A 515 -24.99 1.68 -3.64
CA PHE A 515 -24.93 0.83 -2.46
C PHE A 515 -26.26 0.83 -1.68
N CYS A 516 -26.84 2.01 -1.41
CA CYS A 516 -28.14 2.14 -0.76
C CYS A 516 -29.26 1.50 -1.59
N TYR A 517 -29.25 1.69 -2.91
CA TYR A 517 -30.20 1.01 -3.80
C TYR A 517 -30.10 -0.51 -3.68
N ARG A 518 -28.89 -1.07 -3.66
CA ARG A 518 -28.67 -2.52 -3.50
C ARG A 518 -29.16 -3.05 -2.16
N LEU A 519 -29.09 -2.24 -1.09
CA LEU A 519 -29.70 -2.56 0.20
C LEU A 519 -31.25 -2.52 0.14
N LEU A 520 -31.84 -1.50 -0.50
CA LEU A 520 -33.30 -1.39 -0.74
C LEU A 520 -33.86 -2.51 -1.62
N THR A 521 -33.01 -3.13 -2.46
CA THR A 521 -33.41 -4.30 -3.26
C THR A 521 -33.01 -5.63 -2.65
N GLY A 522 -32.30 -5.63 -1.52
CA GLY A 522 -31.86 -6.85 -0.85
C GLY A 522 -30.86 -7.68 -1.68
N GLN A 523 -29.93 -7.03 -2.39
CA GLN A 523 -29.00 -7.72 -3.28
C GLN A 523 -28.04 -8.64 -2.49
N PRO A 524 -28.08 -9.98 -2.69
CA PRO A 524 -27.32 -10.92 -1.86
C PRO A 524 -25.81 -10.71 -1.87
N GLU A 525 -25.24 -10.42 -3.04
CA GLU A 525 -23.80 -10.26 -3.23
C GLU A 525 -23.25 -9.06 -2.45
N VAL A 526 -24.05 -7.99 -2.37
CA VAL A 526 -23.72 -6.76 -1.61
C VAL A 526 -23.95 -6.98 -0.11
N LEU A 527 -25.05 -7.65 0.27
CA LEU A 527 -25.34 -7.95 1.67
C LEU A 527 -24.28 -8.84 2.33
N GLN A 528 -23.58 -9.69 1.56
CA GLN A 528 -22.46 -10.49 2.06
C GLN A 528 -21.22 -9.66 2.43
N LEU A 529 -21.13 -8.40 1.97
CA LEU A 529 -20.09 -7.46 2.42
C LEU A 529 -20.43 -6.78 3.76
N ILE A 530 -21.60 -7.08 4.33
CA ILE A 530 -22.13 -6.49 5.56
C ILE A 530 -22.21 -7.55 6.64
N LYS A 531 -21.85 -7.17 7.87
CA LYS A 531 -21.82 -8.07 9.01
C LYS A 531 -23.21 -8.41 9.53
N HIS A 532 -24.05 -7.40 9.66
CA HIS A 532 -25.41 -7.55 10.15
C HIS A 532 -26.40 -6.81 9.25
N ASN A 533 -27.30 -7.59 8.64
CA ASN A 533 -28.48 -7.08 7.95
C ASN A 533 -29.70 -7.18 8.89
N PRO A 534 -30.29 -6.07 9.34
CA PRO A 534 -31.47 -6.08 10.21
C PRO A 534 -32.77 -6.49 9.49
N PHE A 535 -32.72 -6.68 8.16
CA PHE A 535 -33.85 -7.02 7.30
C PHE A 535 -33.58 -8.31 6.50
N PRO A 536 -33.46 -9.49 7.15
CA PRO A 536 -33.08 -10.73 6.47
C PRO A 536 -34.19 -11.33 5.59
N GLU A 537 -35.47 -11.12 5.93
CA GLU A 537 -36.60 -11.72 5.22
C GLU A 537 -37.05 -10.89 4.01
N LYS A 538 -37.16 -9.57 4.18
CA LYS A 538 -37.59 -8.63 3.15
C LYS A 538 -36.79 -7.34 3.29
N PRO A 539 -36.28 -6.76 2.17
CA PRO A 539 -35.53 -5.51 2.24
C PRO A 539 -36.40 -4.36 2.77
N PRO A 540 -35.77 -3.33 3.37
CA PRO A 540 -36.51 -2.20 3.92
C PRO A 540 -37.19 -1.37 2.83
N GLN A 541 -38.26 -0.67 3.18
CA GLN A 541 -38.92 0.28 2.26
C GLN A 541 -38.20 1.62 2.18
N TYR A 542 -37.55 2.02 3.28
CA TYR A 542 -36.87 3.29 3.45
C TYR A 542 -35.44 3.08 3.92
N LEU A 543 -34.50 3.86 3.37
CA LEU A 543 -33.14 3.96 3.88
C LEU A 543 -32.80 5.41 4.18
N ARG A 544 -31.96 5.64 5.18
CA ARG A 544 -31.29 6.93 5.38
C ARG A 544 -29.87 6.71 5.89
N ALA A 545 -29.05 7.75 5.88
CA ALA A 545 -27.76 7.71 6.55
C ALA A 545 -27.56 8.92 7.45
N LYS A 546 -26.98 8.70 8.63
CA LYS A 546 -26.62 9.75 9.59
C LYS A 546 -25.13 9.82 9.79
N LEU A 547 -24.63 11.03 9.97
CA LEU A 547 -23.27 11.27 10.40
C LEU A 547 -23.23 11.38 11.92
N HIS A 548 -22.30 10.64 12.51
CA HIS A 548 -21.99 10.71 13.93
C HIS A 548 -20.51 10.98 14.12
N HIS A 549 -20.14 11.58 15.24
CA HIS A 549 -18.77 11.52 15.72
C HIS A 549 -18.63 10.41 16.76
N TYR A 550 -17.63 9.57 16.58
CA TYR A 550 -17.26 8.51 17.50
C TYR A 550 -16.06 8.93 18.32
N HIS A 551 -16.06 8.50 19.58
CA HIS A 551 -14.94 8.67 20.51
C HIS A 551 -14.67 7.37 21.25
N TYR A 552 -13.43 7.11 21.60
CA TYR A 552 -13.08 6.04 22.51
C TYR A 552 -13.61 6.32 23.91
N THR A 553 -14.11 5.28 24.58
CA THR A 553 -14.48 5.35 25.99
C THR A 553 -13.24 5.52 26.86
N SER A 554 -13.38 6.23 27.99
CA SER A 554 -12.28 6.43 28.95
C SER A 554 -11.96 5.16 29.74
N PRO A 555 -10.68 4.89 30.09
CA PRO A 555 -10.30 3.78 30.97
C PRO A 555 -11.06 3.76 32.30
N LYS A 556 -11.43 4.93 32.84
CA LYS A 556 -12.22 5.04 34.06
C LYS A 556 -13.66 4.54 33.86
N GLN A 557 -14.27 4.84 32.71
CA GLN A 557 -15.61 4.38 32.35
C GLN A 557 -15.64 2.87 32.11
N MET A 558 -14.55 2.30 31.58
CA MET A 558 -14.38 0.86 31.37
C MET A 558 -14.41 0.04 32.67
N SER A 559 -14.04 0.65 33.81
CA SER A 559 -13.98 0.01 35.13
C SER A 559 -15.31 0.05 35.92
N VAL A 560 -16.33 0.76 35.44
CA VAL A 560 -17.59 0.96 36.17
C VAL A 560 -18.68 0.02 35.63
N LYS A 561 -18.77 -1.16 36.26
CA LYS A 561 -20.04 -1.74 36.71
C LYS A 561 -21.09 -2.13 35.66
N TYR A 562 -20.77 -2.77 34.53
CA TYR A 562 -21.77 -3.53 33.74
C TYR A 562 -21.16 -4.74 33.01
N SER A 563 -22.00 -5.74 32.74
CA SER A 563 -21.69 -6.97 32.00
C SER A 563 -21.42 -6.77 30.50
N LYS A 564 -21.47 -5.53 30.01
CA LYS A 564 -21.08 -5.12 28.65
C LYS A 564 -20.23 -3.84 28.74
N VAL A 565 -19.02 -3.89 28.20
CA VAL A 565 -18.08 -2.76 28.13
C VAL A 565 -18.23 -2.09 26.77
N ASP A 566 -18.62 -0.82 26.76
CA ASP A 566 -18.60 0.00 25.54
C ASP A 566 -17.17 0.42 25.22
N TRP A 567 -16.76 0.21 23.97
CA TRP A 567 -15.46 0.66 23.43
C TRP A 567 -15.54 2.04 22.81
N TRP A 568 -16.75 2.44 22.41
CA TRP A 568 -17.03 3.70 21.75
C TRP A 568 -18.21 4.42 22.39
N THR A 569 -18.16 5.75 22.36
CA THR A 569 -19.32 6.62 22.51
C THR A 569 -19.55 7.33 21.18
N ARG A 570 -20.80 7.69 20.87
CA ARG A 570 -21.11 8.47 19.68
C ARG A 570 -22.02 9.65 19.99
N GLU A 571 -21.82 10.73 19.26
CA GLU A 571 -22.70 11.90 19.21
C GLU A 571 -23.29 12.04 17.80
N SER A 572 -24.60 12.35 17.71
CA SER A 572 -25.26 12.58 16.43
C SER A 572 -24.91 13.99 15.94
N VAL A 573 -24.46 14.10 14.69
CA VAL A 573 -24.10 15.39 14.09
C VAL A 573 -25.25 15.90 13.24
N ASN A 574 -25.52 15.22 12.12
CA ASN A 574 -26.56 15.61 11.17
C ASN A 574 -26.97 14.41 10.29
N GLU A 575 -28.04 14.60 9.53
CA GLU A 575 -28.41 13.70 8.44
C GLU A 575 -27.35 13.80 7.33
N TYR A 576 -26.82 12.65 6.92
CA TYR A 576 -25.77 12.55 5.90
C TYR A 576 -26.36 12.29 4.52
N LEU A 577 -27.35 11.40 4.43
CA LEU A 577 -28.07 11.05 3.23
C LEU A 577 -29.58 11.13 3.53
N PRO A 578 -30.36 11.87 2.72
CA PRO A 578 -31.81 11.97 2.92
C PRO A 578 -32.47 10.59 2.78
N ILE A 579 -33.73 10.51 3.21
CA ILE A 579 -34.53 9.30 3.08
C ILE A 579 -34.65 8.91 1.61
N LEU A 580 -34.17 7.72 1.27
CA LEU A 580 -34.30 7.09 -0.03
C LEU A 580 -35.40 6.04 0.00
N VAL A 581 -36.20 6.02 -1.06
CA VAL A 581 -37.23 5.00 -1.32
C VAL A 581 -36.84 4.27 -2.60
N LYS A 582 -37.09 2.95 -2.65
CA LYS A 582 -36.74 2.12 -3.81
C LYS A 582 -37.25 2.69 -5.14
N ASN A 583 -38.48 3.21 -5.17
CA ASN A 583 -39.15 3.70 -6.37
C ASN A 583 -39.05 5.22 -6.54
N ASP A 584 -38.11 5.88 -5.84
CA ASP A 584 -37.88 7.31 -6.03
C ASP A 584 -37.43 7.60 -7.47
N GLN A 585 -38.14 8.50 -8.16
CA GLN A 585 -37.91 8.77 -9.58
C GLN A 585 -36.51 9.33 -9.82
N GLY A 586 -36.03 10.24 -8.96
CA GLY A 586 -34.70 10.83 -9.09
C GLY A 586 -33.58 9.81 -8.94
N LEU A 587 -33.70 8.90 -7.96
CA LEU A 587 -32.76 7.79 -7.80
C LEU A 587 -32.78 6.84 -9.02
N GLN A 588 -33.96 6.48 -9.53
CA GLN A 588 -34.09 5.59 -10.68
C GLN A 588 -33.48 6.19 -11.96
N GLU A 589 -33.76 7.46 -12.24
CA GLU A 589 -33.18 8.18 -13.39
C GLU A 589 -31.66 8.27 -13.27
N TRP A 590 -31.14 8.57 -12.07
CA TRP A 590 -29.70 8.62 -11.81
C TRP A 590 -29.03 7.25 -12.04
N LEU A 591 -29.64 6.16 -11.54
CA LEU A 591 -29.12 4.79 -11.72
C LEU A 591 -29.13 4.38 -13.20
N GLN A 592 -30.16 4.75 -13.96
CA GLN A 592 -30.25 4.51 -15.40
C GLN A 592 -29.16 5.26 -16.16
N GLN A 593 -28.96 6.56 -15.87
CA GLN A 593 -27.92 7.39 -16.50
C GLN A 593 -26.50 6.86 -16.23
N ASN A 594 -26.28 6.26 -15.05
CA ASN A 594 -25.01 5.65 -14.67
C ASN A 594 -24.91 4.16 -15.09
N GLY A 595 -25.81 3.67 -15.94
CA GLY A 595 -25.70 2.34 -16.56
C GLY A 595 -26.00 1.16 -15.63
N ILE A 596 -26.50 1.39 -14.41
CA ILE A 596 -26.71 0.33 -13.41
C ILE A 596 -27.78 -0.68 -13.85
N PHE A 597 -28.79 -0.24 -14.61
CA PHE A 597 -29.88 -1.08 -15.13
C PHE A 597 -29.60 -1.71 -16.50
N GLN A 598 -28.41 -1.53 -17.07
CA GLN A 598 -28.09 -2.16 -18.35
C GLN A 598 -28.25 -3.69 -18.24
N PRO A 599 -28.72 -4.37 -19.31
CA PRO A 599 -28.92 -5.81 -19.29
C PRO A 599 -27.59 -6.56 -19.12
N ILE A 600 -27.62 -7.63 -18.32
CA ILE A 600 -26.43 -8.48 -18.11
C ILE A 600 -26.21 -9.32 -19.37
N GLU A 601 -25.06 -9.15 -20.01
CA GLU A 601 -24.68 -9.99 -21.14
C GLU A 601 -24.56 -11.45 -20.70
N LYS A 602 -25.41 -12.31 -21.27
CA LYS A 602 -25.35 -13.74 -21.02
C LYS A 602 -24.25 -14.37 -21.86
N VAL A 603 -23.46 -15.25 -21.26
CA VAL A 603 -22.43 -16.04 -21.97
C VAL A 603 -23.11 -16.89 -23.06
N LYS A 604 -22.77 -16.64 -24.32
CA LYS A 604 -23.38 -17.35 -25.48
C LYS A 604 -22.87 -18.80 -25.62
N HIS A 605 -21.64 -19.11 -25.17
CA HIS A 605 -21.04 -20.45 -25.29
C HIS A 605 -20.24 -20.83 -24.04
N SER A 606 -20.54 -21.99 -23.43
CA SER A 606 -19.81 -22.50 -22.26
C SER A 606 -18.61 -23.36 -22.69
N ASN A 607 -17.40 -22.83 -22.56
CA ASN A 607 -16.17 -23.62 -22.71
C ASN A 607 -15.68 -24.18 -21.36
N LEU A 608 -14.64 -25.01 -21.37
CA LEU A 608 -14.07 -25.63 -20.16
C LEU A 608 -13.59 -24.57 -19.15
N LEU A 609 -13.00 -23.47 -19.64
CA LEU A 609 -12.49 -22.38 -18.80
C LEU A 609 -13.61 -21.69 -18.02
N VAL A 610 -14.71 -21.33 -18.70
CA VAL A 610 -15.90 -20.74 -18.08
C VAL A 610 -16.45 -21.69 -17.01
N LYS A 611 -16.52 -22.99 -17.29
CA LYS A 611 -16.97 -23.99 -16.32
C LYS A 611 -16.03 -24.04 -15.11
N ALA A 612 -14.72 -24.12 -15.32
CA ALA A 612 -13.73 -24.18 -14.24
C ALA A 612 -13.80 -22.96 -13.31
N VAL A 613 -13.79 -21.75 -13.86
CA VAL A 613 -13.88 -20.50 -13.07
C VAL A 613 -15.20 -20.43 -12.30
N SER A 614 -16.31 -20.79 -12.96
CA SER A 614 -17.63 -20.79 -12.31
C SER A 614 -17.72 -21.83 -11.19
N THR A 615 -17.14 -23.02 -11.38
CA THR A 615 -17.11 -24.07 -10.34
C THR A 615 -16.34 -23.59 -9.11
N VAL A 616 -15.17 -22.97 -9.30
CA VAL A 616 -14.37 -22.43 -8.17
C VAL A 616 -15.15 -21.34 -7.44
N ARG A 617 -15.74 -20.38 -8.18
CA ARG A 617 -16.58 -19.32 -7.58
C ARG A 617 -17.78 -19.88 -6.83
N ASN A 618 -18.49 -20.85 -7.38
CA ASN A 618 -19.65 -21.46 -6.74
C ASN A 618 -19.28 -22.25 -5.48
N TYR A 619 -18.08 -22.84 -5.45
CA TYR A 619 -17.59 -23.58 -4.28
C TYR A 619 -17.21 -22.65 -3.13
N PHE A 620 -16.48 -21.56 -3.41
CA PHE A 620 -16.00 -20.65 -2.38
C PHE A 620 -16.99 -19.55 -1.99
N GLY A 621 -17.82 -19.06 -2.92
CA GLY A 621 -18.71 -17.92 -2.68
C GLY A 621 -17.96 -16.62 -2.33
N GLN A 622 -18.42 -15.92 -1.29
CA GLN A 622 -17.73 -14.76 -0.68
C GLN A 622 -17.44 -15.06 0.80
N PRO A 623 -16.39 -15.85 1.11
CA PRO A 623 -16.05 -16.15 2.49
C PRO A 623 -15.52 -14.90 3.20
N GLU A 624 -15.45 -14.93 4.54
CA GLU A 624 -14.85 -13.86 5.32
C GLU A 624 -13.38 -13.65 4.90
N GLY A 625 -13.05 -12.40 4.59
CA GLY A 625 -11.86 -12.09 3.80
C GLY A 625 -10.54 -12.30 4.54
N PHE A 626 -10.47 -11.97 5.83
CA PHE A 626 -9.24 -12.17 6.60
C PHE A 626 -8.89 -13.65 6.75
N THR A 627 -9.87 -14.48 7.11
CA THR A 627 -9.71 -15.93 7.28
C THR A 627 -9.31 -16.57 5.96
N PHE A 628 -9.94 -16.17 4.85
CA PHE A 628 -9.58 -16.69 3.53
C PHE A 628 -8.12 -16.36 3.15
N VAL A 629 -7.72 -15.09 3.28
CA VAL A 629 -6.35 -14.62 2.99
C VAL A 629 -5.31 -15.36 3.84
N MET A 630 -5.56 -15.45 5.16
CA MET A 630 -4.64 -16.09 6.09
C MET A 630 -4.57 -17.60 5.91
N SER A 631 -5.65 -18.25 5.48
CA SER A 631 -5.67 -19.69 5.20
C SER A 631 -4.72 -20.06 4.05
N ILE A 632 -4.78 -19.31 2.94
CA ILE A 632 -3.92 -19.55 1.77
C ILE A 632 -2.45 -19.28 2.13
N PHE A 633 -2.18 -18.19 2.85
CA PHE A 633 -0.83 -17.87 3.29
C PHE A 633 -0.26 -18.92 4.25
N SER A 634 -1.05 -19.39 5.21
CA SER A 634 -0.64 -20.42 6.17
C SER A 634 -0.35 -21.75 5.48
N ALA A 635 -1.13 -22.12 4.45
CA ALA A 635 -0.84 -23.29 3.61
C ALA A 635 0.53 -23.16 2.92
N GLY A 636 0.82 -22.01 2.31
CA GLY A 636 2.11 -21.75 1.66
C GLY A 636 3.29 -21.74 2.64
N LEU A 637 3.11 -21.20 3.84
CA LEU A 637 4.13 -21.25 4.90
C LEU A 637 4.40 -22.68 5.35
N THR A 638 3.34 -23.47 5.53
CA THR A 638 3.44 -24.88 5.93
C THR A 638 4.22 -25.69 4.90
N ILE A 639 3.93 -25.53 3.62
CA ILE A 639 4.71 -26.17 2.52
C ILE A 639 6.18 -25.75 2.57
N ASN A 640 6.47 -24.47 2.79
CA ASN A 640 7.84 -23.95 2.90
C ASN A 640 8.60 -24.47 4.13
N LEU A 641 7.90 -24.72 5.24
CA LEU A 641 8.49 -25.32 6.43
C LEU A 641 8.78 -26.79 6.17
N ILE A 642 7.81 -27.53 5.65
CA ILE A 642 7.92 -28.95 5.33
C ILE A 642 9.06 -29.21 4.33
N SER A 643 9.15 -28.43 3.25
CA SER A 643 10.20 -28.59 2.24
C SER A 643 11.61 -28.37 2.80
N LYS A 644 11.77 -27.52 3.81
CA LYS A 644 13.05 -27.36 4.53
C LYS A 644 13.40 -28.56 5.39
N TYR A 645 12.41 -29.26 5.95
CA TYR A 645 12.64 -30.46 6.77
C TYR A 645 13.03 -31.68 5.93
N PHE A 646 12.47 -31.84 4.72
CA PHE A 646 12.79 -32.98 3.84
C PHE A 646 14.05 -32.81 2.96
N HIS A 647 14.70 -31.65 3.01
CA HIS A 647 15.97 -31.38 2.31
C HIS A 647 17.22 -31.47 3.22
N TYR A 648 17.05 -31.97 4.45
CA TYR A 648 18.11 -32.49 5.32
C TYR A 648 17.92 -34.00 5.46
#